data_AF-A0AAD6SXX1-F1
#
_entry.id   AF-A0AAD6SXX1-F1
#
_cell.length_a   1.000
_cell.length_b   1.000
_cell.length_c   1.000
_cell.angle_alpha   90.00
_cell.angle_beta   90.00
_cell.angle_gamma   90.00
#
_symmetry.space_group_name_H-M   'P 1'
#
loop_
_entity.id
_entity.type
_entity.pdbx_description
1 polymer ?
#
loop_
_entity_poly.entity_id
_entity_poly.type
_entity_poly.pdbx_seq_one_letter_code
_entity_poly.pdbx_strand_id
1 'polypeptide(L)'
;MMQERDAGDPFLATYAQPAHSEGHGYSDFASPLPGQHPSAFGTDSQLAAAGAGYRDDPRYPPASPNNSDLLLAPGAAAAGAGSYGSGGYNGYPVSSRTSKKRRLIGLGALVALLVIAVAVVVPVYFLVIKKHHSSAAASGASGGASGAGGAANTGGKSGAVVTGGGGSTVLTADGTSFVYNNSFGGYWLADSSNPFLDGAKPNSWTPALNESWNWGTDKIYGVNLGGCWSRVLITPALFQAYPSAPDEWTLAALMRADGSLQKTMEAHYDTFITEQDIAQIAGAGLNWVRVPIPFWAINTWSDVGTDATGATVAEPFLDYGGVEVSVLFLPSGCTIRACCAGLFGSAGRWRAGEIDAGDVLAPTYPCAFQMHGGATYIVRLFGWARKYGLRVNLDLHTAPGSQNGYNHSGKLGEVNFLNGVMGVANAERMLDYIRVIVEFITQPEWANVIPMFGIVNEALLSTIGRPQLTSFYLEAHNMIRGITGVGEGHGPFISIHDGFDGVPNWAGFLPGSDRIILDTHPYFAFDGQKNDAPIATGTDALSAGGIWPKQACTAWGPSINTSRTAFGVTVAGEFSNGYNDCGLYLTGVNGTQSYGGDCSLWLDSSTWNDTVKAGVQQFALASMDATQDWFFWTWKFLAQIGPAADGVVRSPLWSYQLGLEGGWMPTDPRTSVGTCAALGVQAAPFDGTFSAWQTGGAGAGTIDPTAVASFGTWPPITISHVDALATLLPTYTATASIASLTFTTPSPTGSLPAVTPTVSVGSGWFDAQDTASMVTAVAGCTYPDAWSAVSSVVPPVCTGAAAA
;
A
#
# COMPACT_ATOMS: atom_id res chain seq x y z
N MET A 1 -24.95 52.44 -16.86
CA MET A 1 -25.58 52.58 -18.19
C MET A 1 -26.15 51.20 -18.51
N MET A 2 -27.47 51.00 -18.64
CA MET A 2 -28.28 51.32 -19.84
C MET A 2 -27.79 50.54 -21.07
N GLN A 3 -28.61 49.77 -21.81
CA GLN A 3 -30.07 49.50 -21.75
C GLN A 3 -30.36 48.09 -22.38
N GLU A 4 -31.43 47.35 -22.05
CA GLU A 4 -32.74 47.23 -22.77
C GLU A 4 -32.63 47.03 -24.31
N ARG A 5 -33.45 46.25 -25.05
CA ARG A 5 -34.75 45.51 -24.92
C ARG A 5 -34.89 44.55 -26.15
N ASP A 6 -35.89 43.74 -26.49
CA ASP A 6 -37.20 43.16 -26.04
C ASP A 6 -37.49 42.00 -27.06
N ALA A 7 -38.43 41.03 -27.02
CA ALA A 7 -39.42 40.42 -26.11
C ALA A 7 -39.75 39.01 -26.74
N GLY A 8 -40.78 38.20 -26.42
CA GLY A 8 -41.93 38.26 -25.50
C GLY A 8 -42.80 36.98 -25.57
N ASP A 9 -43.83 36.90 -24.71
CA ASP A 9 -44.84 35.81 -24.55
C ASP A 9 -46.27 36.41 -24.74
N PRO A 10 -47.38 35.63 -24.91
CA PRO A 10 -48.41 35.66 -23.82
C PRO A 10 -49.47 34.50 -23.71
N PHE A 11 -50.16 34.50 -22.54
CA PHE A 11 -51.44 33.83 -22.12
C PHE A 11 -51.39 32.38 -21.61
N LEU A 12 -52.10 31.94 -20.53
CA LEU A 12 -52.78 32.46 -19.31
C LEU A 12 -53.40 31.20 -18.61
N ALA A 13 -54.06 31.10 -17.44
CA ALA A 13 -54.37 31.83 -16.17
C ALA A 13 -55.15 30.79 -15.28
N THR A 14 -55.39 30.80 -13.96
CA THR A 14 -55.04 31.55 -12.70
C THR A 14 -55.25 30.48 -11.57
N TYR A 15 -55.58 30.58 -10.28
CA TYR A 15 -55.96 31.49 -9.15
C TYR A 15 -55.58 30.65 -7.87
N ALA A 16 -55.38 31.11 -6.61
CA ALA A 16 -55.15 32.41 -5.96
C ALA A 16 -54.65 32.15 -4.49
N GLN A 17 -55.00 33.01 -3.52
CA GLN A 17 -54.61 32.96 -2.09
C GLN A 17 -55.78 33.37 -1.18
N PRO A 18 -55.72 33.09 0.14
CA PRO A 18 -55.72 34.19 1.13
C PRO A 18 -54.89 33.93 2.42
N ALA A 19 -54.75 34.84 3.41
CA ALA A 19 -54.45 36.29 3.45
C ALA A 19 -54.47 36.79 4.93
N HIS A 20 -53.66 37.82 5.28
CA HIS A 20 -53.68 38.63 6.54
C HIS A 20 -53.33 37.91 7.88
N SER A 21 -52.86 38.57 8.96
CA SER A 21 -52.56 40.00 9.26
C SER A 21 -51.57 40.18 10.45
N GLU A 22 -50.82 41.29 10.45
CA GLU A 22 -50.23 42.01 11.64
C GLU A 22 -49.18 41.28 12.53
N GLY A 23 -48.25 41.97 13.23
CA GLY A 23 -47.89 43.40 13.23
C GLY A 23 -46.85 43.76 14.32
N HIS A 24 -46.04 44.83 14.10
CA HIS A 24 -45.02 45.41 15.00
C HIS A 24 -43.74 44.57 15.28
N GLY A 25 -42.52 45.13 15.43
CA GLY A 25 -42.02 46.47 15.07
C GLY A 25 -40.84 46.98 15.94
N TYR A 26 -39.69 47.33 15.31
CA TYR A 26 -38.50 48.03 15.87
C TYR A 26 -37.71 47.30 17.00
N SER A 27 -36.39 47.47 17.20
CA SER A 27 -35.30 48.04 16.36
C SER A 27 -33.90 47.71 16.94
N ASP A 28 -32.87 47.93 16.13
CA ASP A 28 -31.42 48.06 16.41
C ASP A 28 -30.97 48.29 17.88
N PHE A 29 -29.88 47.63 18.32
CA PHE A 29 -28.51 48.21 18.26
C PHE A 29 -27.39 47.29 18.83
N ALA A 30 -26.20 47.43 18.24
CA ALA A 30 -24.82 47.27 18.78
C ALA A 30 -24.42 46.09 19.71
N SER A 31 -23.27 45.49 19.38
CA SER A 31 -22.37 44.79 20.33
C SER A 31 -21.83 45.74 21.40
N PRO A 32 -21.30 45.24 22.53
CA PRO A 32 -19.83 45.22 22.63
C PRO A 32 -19.22 44.05 23.44
N LEU A 33 -17.93 43.77 23.17
CA LEU A 33 -16.96 43.15 24.11
C LEU A 33 -16.42 44.25 25.07
N PRO A 34 -15.69 43.98 26.19
CA PRO A 34 -15.01 42.72 26.55
C PRO A 34 -15.07 42.31 28.05
N GLY A 35 -14.43 41.17 28.38
CA GLY A 35 -13.48 41.14 29.50
C GLY A 35 -13.72 40.22 30.71
N GLN A 36 -12.69 39.40 30.99
CA GLN A 36 -12.22 38.90 32.30
C GLN A 36 -13.02 37.83 33.09
N HIS A 37 -12.28 36.74 33.36
CA HIS A 37 -12.39 35.78 34.48
C HIS A 37 -12.44 36.48 35.86
N PRO A 38 -12.95 35.86 36.98
CA PRO A 38 -12.45 34.55 37.43
C PRO A 38 -13.35 33.59 38.28
N SER A 39 -12.88 32.33 38.32
CA SER A 39 -12.89 31.36 39.45
C SER A 39 -14.17 31.02 40.25
N ALA A 40 -14.69 29.81 39.96
CA ALA A 40 -14.70 28.62 40.86
C ALA A 40 -15.91 28.25 41.76
N PHE A 41 -16.03 26.91 41.92
CA PHE A 41 -16.85 26.09 42.85
C PHE A 41 -18.39 26.04 42.69
N GLY A 42 -18.94 24.82 42.55
CA GLY A 42 -20.39 24.56 42.62
C GLY A 42 -20.87 23.29 41.91
N THR A 43 -20.74 22.14 42.59
CA THR A 43 -21.40 20.82 42.37
C THR A 43 -22.93 20.92 42.15
N ASP A 44 -23.67 19.97 41.56
CA ASP A 44 -23.47 18.51 41.42
C ASP A 44 -24.35 17.86 40.30
N SER A 45 -24.33 16.52 40.19
CA SER A 45 -25.07 15.59 39.29
C SER A 45 -24.61 15.58 37.81
N GLN A 46 -24.02 14.51 37.25
CA GLN A 46 -24.40 13.08 37.12
C GLN A 46 -25.38 12.77 35.97
N LEU A 47 -24.85 12.48 34.77
CA LEU A 47 -25.13 11.25 33.99
C LEU A 47 -24.27 11.18 32.70
N ALA A 48 -24.13 9.95 32.16
CA ALA A 48 -23.58 9.62 30.84
C ALA A 48 -22.14 10.12 30.50
N ALA A 49 -21.12 9.45 31.05
CA ALA A 49 -19.75 9.47 30.51
C ALA A 49 -19.37 8.08 29.98
N ALA A 50 -18.98 8.01 28.70
CA ALA A 50 -18.56 6.76 28.04
C ALA A 50 -17.44 7.01 26.98
N GLY A 51 -16.57 7.99 27.23
CA GLY A 51 -15.32 8.15 26.48
C GLY A 51 -14.20 7.41 27.18
N ALA A 52 -13.79 6.25 26.67
CA ALA A 52 -12.64 5.51 27.18
C ALA A 52 -11.35 6.11 26.59
N GLY A 53 -10.56 6.78 27.44
CA GLY A 53 -9.30 7.40 27.02
C GLY A 53 -8.21 6.37 26.74
N TYR A 54 -7.56 6.52 25.58
CA TYR A 54 -6.38 5.77 25.14
C TYR A 54 -5.21 5.90 26.15
N ARG A 55 -4.47 4.81 26.40
CA ARG A 55 -3.27 4.77 27.27
C ARG A 55 -2.28 3.70 26.79
N ASP A 56 -1.05 4.12 26.52
CA ASP A 56 0.00 3.33 25.87
C ASP A 56 0.87 2.44 26.78
N ASP A 57 1.55 1.52 26.10
CA ASP A 57 2.79 0.77 26.39
C ASP A 57 3.00 0.06 27.75
N PRO A 58 3.17 -1.28 27.71
CA PRO A 58 3.74 -2.06 28.80
C PRO A 58 5.19 -2.53 28.54
N ARG A 59 6.20 -1.64 28.38
CA ARG A 59 7.60 -2.13 28.24
C ARG A 59 8.81 -1.29 28.71
N TYR A 60 8.72 -0.51 29.79
CA TYR A 60 9.94 -0.10 30.52
C TYR A 60 9.79 -0.04 32.06
N PRO A 61 10.75 -0.56 32.85
CA PRO A 61 10.73 -0.42 34.32
C PRO A 61 11.24 0.98 34.75
N PRO A 62 10.61 1.63 35.74
CA PRO A 62 11.00 2.97 36.17
C PRO A 62 12.31 2.95 36.99
N ALA A 63 13.31 3.69 36.52
CA ALA A 63 14.49 4.02 37.32
C ALA A 63 14.15 5.20 38.27
N SER A 64 14.23 4.98 39.58
CA SER A 64 14.05 6.04 40.59
C SER A 64 15.38 6.45 41.20
N PRO A 65 15.67 7.76 41.37
CA PRO A 65 16.74 8.23 42.24
C PRO A 65 16.36 8.06 43.74
N ASN A 66 17.36 8.20 44.62
CA ASN A 66 17.24 7.94 46.06
C ASN A 66 16.68 9.12 46.86
N ASN A 67 16.01 8.85 47.98
CA ASN A 67 16.59 9.09 49.33
C ASN A 67 15.67 8.67 50.49
N SER A 68 16.28 8.33 51.65
CA SER A 68 15.77 8.38 53.05
C SER A 68 14.35 7.81 53.33
N ASP A 69 14.08 6.90 54.28
CA ASP A 69 14.71 6.73 55.60
C ASP A 69 14.05 5.57 56.42
N LEU A 70 14.74 5.10 57.47
CA LEU A 70 14.22 4.51 58.73
C LEU A 70 13.40 3.18 58.78
N LEU A 71 14.14 2.11 59.09
CA LEU A 71 14.00 1.25 60.30
C LEU A 71 12.95 0.11 60.45
N LEU A 72 13.40 -0.88 61.25
CA LEU A 72 12.68 -1.90 62.05
C LEU A 72 12.04 -3.13 61.37
N ALA A 73 12.80 -4.23 61.43
CA ALA A 73 12.29 -5.61 61.63
C ALA A 73 12.36 -5.96 63.15
N PRO A 74 12.05 -7.19 63.65
CA PRO A 74 11.53 -8.39 62.98
C PRO A 74 10.32 -9.07 63.69
N GLY A 75 9.79 -10.16 63.11
CA GLY A 75 8.76 -11.00 63.74
C GLY A 75 8.68 -12.45 63.20
N ALA A 76 9.01 -13.42 64.06
CA ALA A 76 8.96 -14.89 63.91
C ALA A 76 7.84 -15.46 63.00
N ALA A 77 8.08 -16.43 62.09
CA ALA A 77 8.51 -17.84 62.29
C ALA A 77 7.43 -18.72 62.95
N ALA A 78 7.16 -19.99 62.56
CA ALA A 78 7.59 -20.86 61.44
C ALA A 78 6.45 -21.92 61.22
N ALA A 79 6.49 -22.97 60.38
CA ALA A 79 7.51 -23.66 59.56
C ALA A 79 6.77 -24.40 58.39
N GLY A 80 7.32 -25.31 57.57
CA GLY A 80 8.66 -25.93 57.48
C GLY A 80 8.64 -27.19 56.58
N ALA A 81 9.84 -27.68 56.20
CA ALA A 81 10.12 -28.79 55.26
C ALA A 81 9.73 -28.53 53.78
N GLY A 82 10.52 -28.90 52.78
CA GLY A 82 11.88 -29.49 52.78
C GLY A 82 12.58 -29.22 51.42
N SER A 83 13.91 -29.29 51.36
CA SER A 83 14.71 -28.73 50.26
C SER A 83 15.79 -29.69 49.70
N TYR A 84 16.28 -29.35 48.50
CA TYR A 84 17.39 -29.95 47.72
C TYR A 84 17.13 -31.35 47.10
N GLY A 85 17.65 -31.66 45.90
CA GLY A 85 18.33 -30.76 44.94
C GLY A 85 19.04 -31.49 43.77
N SER A 86 19.54 -30.70 42.81
CA SER A 86 20.66 -30.96 41.87
C SER A 86 20.91 -32.39 41.31
N GLY A 87 20.39 -32.64 40.10
CA GLY A 87 21.16 -33.16 38.95
C GLY A 87 21.64 -34.63 38.89
N GLY A 88 22.04 -35.07 37.69
CA GLY A 88 22.76 -36.33 37.45
C GLY A 88 22.23 -37.19 36.29
N TYR A 89 23.11 -37.58 35.35
CA TYR A 89 22.82 -38.54 34.27
C TYR A 89 22.94 -40.00 34.76
N ASN A 90 22.08 -40.91 34.26
CA ASN A 90 22.45 -42.21 33.64
C ASN A 90 21.25 -43.17 33.43
N GLY A 91 21.38 -44.12 32.49
CA GLY A 91 20.73 -45.44 32.60
C GLY A 91 19.73 -45.86 31.51
N TYR A 92 20.17 -46.70 30.57
CA TYR A 92 19.32 -47.44 29.61
C TYR A 92 18.39 -48.46 30.30
N PRO A 93 17.35 -48.97 29.60
CA PRO A 93 17.57 -50.26 28.93
C PRO A 93 17.04 -50.34 27.49
N VAL A 94 17.72 -51.13 26.65
CA VAL A 94 17.24 -51.55 25.33
C VAL A 94 16.41 -52.83 25.44
N SER A 95 15.31 -52.93 24.69
CA SER A 95 14.62 -54.20 24.44
C SER A 95 14.10 -54.25 23.00
N SER A 96 14.04 -55.43 22.40
CA SER A 96 13.64 -55.61 21.01
C SER A 96 12.79 -56.87 20.81
N ARG A 97 11.75 -56.80 19.97
CA ARG A 97 11.46 -57.84 18.98
C ARG A 97 10.40 -57.47 17.93
N THR A 98 10.78 -57.79 16.70
CA THR A 98 10.02 -57.87 15.44
C THR A 98 8.61 -58.48 15.50
N SER A 99 7.74 -58.08 14.55
CA SER A 99 7.09 -59.08 13.68
C SER A 99 6.79 -58.55 12.27
N LYS A 100 6.88 -59.42 11.25
CA LYS A 100 6.59 -59.10 9.83
C LYS A 100 5.14 -59.50 9.49
N LYS A 101 4.15 -58.59 9.59
CA LYS A 101 2.75 -58.95 9.20
C LYS A 101 1.80 -57.87 8.67
N ARG A 102 2.26 -56.64 8.35
CA ARG A 102 1.40 -55.56 7.81
C ARG A 102 1.60 -55.17 6.32
N ARG A 103 2.61 -55.71 5.61
CA ARG A 103 2.93 -55.29 4.23
C ARG A 103 2.12 -55.98 3.10
N LEU A 104 1.16 -56.84 3.41
CA LEU A 104 0.39 -57.59 2.38
C LEU A 104 -1.02 -57.05 2.09
N ILE A 105 -1.55 -56.12 2.90
CA ILE A 105 -2.91 -55.58 2.71
C ILE A 105 -2.90 -54.35 1.78
N GLY A 106 -1.90 -53.47 1.89
CA GLY A 106 -1.83 -52.23 1.10
C GLY A 106 -1.68 -52.44 -0.41
N LEU A 107 -1.03 -53.52 -0.85
CA LEU A 107 -0.83 -53.79 -2.28
C LEU A 107 -2.15 -54.12 -3.01
N GLY A 108 -3.08 -54.82 -2.34
CA GLY A 108 -4.34 -55.25 -2.95
C GLY A 108 -5.27 -54.08 -3.26
N ALA A 109 -5.37 -53.10 -2.35
CA ALA A 109 -6.19 -51.90 -2.55
C ALA A 109 -5.70 -51.04 -3.73
N LEU A 110 -4.38 -50.92 -3.89
CA LEU A 110 -3.76 -50.12 -4.95
C LEU A 110 -3.97 -50.75 -6.34
N VAL A 111 -3.89 -52.08 -6.45
CA VAL A 111 -4.23 -52.81 -7.67
C VAL A 111 -5.73 -52.69 -7.99
N ALA A 112 -6.62 -52.77 -7.00
CA ALA A 112 -8.06 -52.60 -7.22
C ALA A 112 -8.42 -51.21 -7.77
N LEU A 113 -7.82 -50.14 -7.23
CA LEU A 113 -8.00 -48.78 -7.73
C LEU A 113 -7.49 -48.61 -9.17
N LEU A 114 -6.34 -49.19 -9.52
CA LEU A 114 -5.82 -49.18 -10.89
C LEU A 114 -6.75 -49.90 -11.88
N VAL A 115 -7.32 -51.05 -11.50
CA VAL A 115 -8.29 -51.76 -12.35
C VAL A 115 -9.56 -50.92 -12.58
N ILE A 116 -10.07 -50.25 -11.54
CA ILE A 116 -11.23 -49.34 -11.67
C ILE A 116 -10.91 -48.15 -12.57
N ALA A 117 -9.74 -47.52 -12.40
CA ALA A 117 -9.31 -46.40 -13.24
C ALA A 117 -9.22 -46.79 -14.72
N VAL A 118 -8.60 -47.94 -15.05
CA VAL A 118 -8.54 -48.45 -16.43
C VAL A 118 -9.93 -48.78 -16.97
N ALA A 119 -10.79 -49.41 -16.16
CA ALA A 119 -12.15 -49.78 -16.58
C ALA A 119 -13.08 -48.58 -16.87
N VAL A 120 -12.82 -47.42 -16.26
CA VAL A 120 -13.60 -46.18 -16.50
C VAL A 120 -12.99 -45.31 -17.60
N VAL A 121 -11.66 -45.12 -17.60
CA VAL A 121 -11.00 -44.20 -18.54
C VAL A 121 -10.97 -44.74 -19.97
N VAL A 122 -10.74 -46.04 -20.16
CA VAL A 122 -10.60 -46.64 -21.50
C VAL A 122 -11.89 -46.54 -22.33
N PRO A 123 -13.09 -46.89 -21.82
CA PRO A 123 -14.33 -46.72 -22.58
C PRO A 123 -14.63 -45.26 -22.94
N VAL A 124 -14.41 -44.31 -22.02
CA VAL A 124 -14.66 -42.87 -22.26
C VAL A 124 -13.75 -42.34 -23.37
N TYR A 125 -12.46 -42.69 -23.34
CA TYR A 125 -11.50 -42.29 -24.37
C TYR A 125 -11.91 -42.77 -25.78
N PHE A 126 -12.33 -44.04 -25.90
CA PHE A 126 -12.70 -44.61 -27.20
C PHE A 126 -14.11 -44.21 -27.69
N LEU A 127 -15.03 -43.83 -26.81
CA LEU A 127 -16.38 -43.42 -27.21
C LEU A 127 -16.52 -41.93 -27.54
N VAL A 128 -15.67 -41.06 -26.97
CA VAL A 128 -15.83 -39.59 -27.10
C VAL A 128 -14.82 -38.95 -28.07
N ILE A 129 -13.57 -39.43 -28.14
CA ILE A 129 -12.46 -38.60 -28.66
C ILE A 129 -12.01 -38.97 -30.10
N LYS A 130 -12.42 -40.11 -30.68
CA LYS A 130 -11.87 -40.55 -31.99
C LYS A 130 -12.89 -41.05 -33.02
N LYS A 131 -13.23 -40.18 -33.97
CA LYS A 131 -13.69 -40.55 -35.33
C LYS A 131 -13.01 -39.66 -36.37
N HIS A 132 -12.22 -40.25 -37.26
CA HIS A 132 -11.55 -39.55 -38.36
C HIS A 132 -12.41 -39.50 -39.63
N HIS A 133 -12.02 -38.60 -40.53
CA HIS A 133 -12.57 -38.41 -41.87
C HIS A 133 -12.53 -39.69 -42.75
N SER A 134 -13.41 -39.73 -43.74
CA SER A 134 -13.21 -40.42 -45.02
C SER A 134 -14.06 -39.76 -46.10
N SER A 135 -13.51 -39.57 -47.29
CA SER A 135 -14.13 -38.81 -48.39
C SER A 135 -14.80 -39.72 -49.41
N ALA A 136 -15.90 -39.26 -50.00
CA ALA A 136 -16.49 -39.79 -51.23
C ALA A 136 -17.17 -38.64 -52.00
N ALA A 137 -17.26 -38.74 -53.34
CA ALA A 137 -17.77 -37.65 -54.19
C ALA A 137 -18.53 -38.18 -55.41
N ALA A 138 -19.59 -37.47 -55.83
CA ALA A 138 -19.96 -37.22 -57.24
C ALA A 138 -21.28 -36.43 -57.36
N SER A 139 -21.34 -35.47 -58.30
CA SER A 139 -22.52 -34.94 -59.04
C SER A 139 -23.83 -34.53 -58.32
N GLY A 140 -24.45 -33.38 -58.60
CA GLY A 140 -24.08 -32.27 -59.50
C GLY A 140 -25.28 -31.40 -59.93
N ALA A 141 -25.00 -30.15 -60.36
CA ALA A 141 -25.93 -29.14 -60.90
C ALA A 141 -27.03 -28.59 -59.95
N SER A 142 -27.52 -27.34 -60.07
CA SER A 142 -26.98 -26.13 -60.72
C SER A 142 -27.81 -24.89 -60.33
N GLY A 143 -27.18 -23.72 -60.18
CA GLY A 143 -27.86 -22.42 -60.00
C GLY A 143 -27.25 -21.59 -58.87
N GLY A 144 -27.03 -20.30 -59.09
CA GLY A 144 -26.43 -19.42 -58.08
C GLY A 144 -26.44 -17.94 -58.48
N ALA A 145 -26.09 -17.07 -57.53
CA ALA A 145 -25.86 -15.64 -57.77
C ALA A 145 -24.91 -15.04 -56.72
N SER A 146 -23.88 -14.34 -57.19
CA SER A 146 -23.18 -13.21 -56.56
C SER A 146 -23.08 -13.11 -55.01
N GLY A 147 -21.87 -13.37 -54.50
CA GLY A 147 -21.35 -12.78 -53.27
C GLY A 147 -19.84 -12.54 -53.45
N ALA A 148 -19.39 -11.28 -53.47
CA ALA A 148 -18.02 -10.94 -53.84
C ALA A 148 -17.04 -11.17 -52.67
N GLY A 149 -15.94 -11.89 -52.94
CA GLY A 149 -14.86 -12.13 -51.98
C GLY A 149 -13.51 -11.76 -52.58
N GLY A 150 -12.68 -11.08 -51.79
CA GLY A 150 -11.31 -10.70 -52.14
C GLY A 150 -10.79 -9.62 -51.19
N ALA A 151 -9.54 -9.64 -50.72
CA ALA A 151 -8.55 -10.73 -50.75
C ALA A 151 -7.63 -10.58 -49.53
N ALA A 152 -6.94 -11.65 -49.14
CA ALA A 152 -5.94 -11.57 -48.08
C ALA A 152 -4.75 -10.71 -48.55
N ASN A 153 -4.53 -9.56 -47.91
CA ASN A 153 -3.41 -8.66 -48.25
C ASN A 153 -2.27 -8.82 -47.24
N THR A 154 -1.21 -9.49 -47.66
CA THR A 154 0.05 -9.62 -46.90
C THR A 154 0.87 -8.33 -47.02
N GLY A 155 0.55 -7.35 -46.17
CA GLY A 155 1.35 -6.14 -45.98
C GLY A 155 1.70 -5.97 -44.50
N GLY A 156 2.98 -5.68 -44.21
CA GLY A 156 3.44 -5.46 -42.83
C GLY A 156 2.71 -4.28 -42.18
N LYS A 157 2.27 -4.46 -40.94
CA LYS A 157 1.62 -3.42 -40.15
C LYS A 157 2.58 -2.87 -39.09
N SER A 158 2.44 -1.58 -38.80
CA SER A 158 2.99 -0.93 -37.61
C SER A 158 2.46 -1.58 -36.33
N GLY A 159 3.02 -1.18 -35.18
CA GLY A 159 2.41 -1.44 -33.87
C GLY A 159 0.93 -1.12 -33.91
N ALA A 160 0.12 -2.07 -33.44
CA ALA A 160 -1.32 -1.97 -33.40
C ALA A 160 -1.75 -2.19 -31.95
N VAL A 161 -2.66 -1.34 -31.46
CA VAL A 161 -3.25 -1.48 -30.12
C VAL A 161 -3.86 -2.87 -29.99
N VAL A 162 -3.34 -3.65 -29.06
CA VAL A 162 -3.88 -4.95 -28.66
C VAL A 162 -4.78 -4.73 -27.45
N THR A 163 -5.95 -5.37 -27.46
CA THR A 163 -6.92 -5.28 -26.37
C THR A 163 -7.64 -6.62 -26.18
N GLY A 164 -8.10 -6.85 -24.95
CA GLY A 164 -8.90 -8.02 -24.62
C GLY A 164 -9.79 -7.77 -23.40
N GLY A 165 -11.03 -8.25 -23.47
CA GLY A 165 -11.92 -8.36 -22.31
C GLY A 165 -11.74 -9.70 -21.58
N GLY A 166 -12.65 -10.01 -20.66
CA GLY A 166 -12.68 -11.30 -19.96
C GLY A 166 -12.61 -12.51 -20.91
N GLY A 167 -11.77 -13.49 -20.58
CA GLY A 167 -11.51 -14.68 -21.38
C GLY A 167 -10.44 -14.52 -22.47
N SER A 168 -9.89 -13.32 -22.68
CA SER A 168 -8.76 -13.11 -23.59
C SER A 168 -7.45 -13.69 -23.05
N THR A 169 -6.54 -14.10 -23.93
CA THR A 169 -5.17 -14.47 -23.57
C THR A 169 -4.28 -13.23 -23.55
N VAL A 170 -3.59 -13.00 -22.44
CA VAL A 170 -2.51 -12.02 -22.31
C VAL A 170 -1.18 -12.72 -22.60
N LEU A 171 -0.35 -12.11 -23.44
CA LEU A 171 1.08 -12.40 -23.53
C LEU A 171 1.82 -11.37 -22.64
N THR A 172 2.69 -11.86 -21.76
CA THR A 172 3.51 -11.04 -20.85
C THR A 172 4.87 -10.72 -21.48
N ALA A 173 5.60 -9.76 -20.89
CA ALA A 173 6.91 -9.35 -21.40
C ALA A 173 7.96 -10.49 -21.40
N ASP A 174 7.92 -11.39 -20.42
CA ASP A 174 8.82 -12.56 -20.34
C ASP A 174 8.53 -13.67 -21.37
N GLY A 175 7.43 -13.54 -22.13
CA GLY A 175 6.98 -14.51 -23.12
C GLY A 175 6.11 -15.64 -22.56
N THR A 176 5.72 -15.59 -21.29
CA THR A 176 4.66 -16.45 -20.75
C THR A 176 3.27 -15.91 -21.14
N SER A 177 2.20 -16.61 -20.76
CA SER A 177 0.84 -16.19 -21.09
C SER A 177 -0.19 -16.70 -20.10
N PHE A 178 -1.20 -15.89 -19.79
CA PHE A 178 -2.32 -16.26 -18.92
C PHE A 178 -3.66 -15.84 -19.54
N VAL A 179 -4.77 -16.35 -19.01
CA VAL A 179 -6.13 -15.93 -19.40
C VAL A 179 -6.59 -14.80 -18.47
N TYR A 180 -6.99 -13.66 -19.03
CA TYR A 180 -7.56 -12.55 -18.28
C TYR A 180 -8.98 -12.90 -17.81
N ASN A 181 -9.09 -13.38 -16.57
CA ASN A 181 -10.38 -13.71 -15.98
C ASN A 181 -11.03 -12.45 -15.37
N ASN A 182 -11.95 -11.82 -16.10
CA ASN A 182 -12.70 -10.65 -15.65
C ASN A 182 -14.17 -10.81 -16.05
N SER A 183 -15.04 -11.03 -15.05
CA SER A 183 -16.50 -11.14 -15.23
C SER A 183 -17.25 -9.80 -15.16
N PHE A 184 -16.52 -8.70 -14.92
CA PHE A 184 -17.06 -7.39 -14.59
C PHE A 184 -17.05 -6.38 -15.75
N GLY A 185 -16.78 -6.86 -16.97
CA GLY A 185 -16.75 -6.03 -18.17
C GLY A 185 -15.47 -5.19 -18.34
N GLY A 186 -14.43 -5.47 -17.55
CA GLY A 186 -13.12 -4.86 -17.73
C GLY A 186 -12.40 -5.33 -19.00
N TYR A 187 -11.51 -4.49 -19.52
CA TYR A 187 -10.67 -4.77 -20.68
C TYR A 187 -9.32 -4.07 -20.55
N TRP A 188 -8.28 -4.76 -21.03
CA TRP A 188 -6.91 -4.24 -21.03
C TRP A 188 -6.54 -3.60 -22.38
N LEU A 189 -5.56 -2.69 -22.35
CA LEU A 189 -4.93 -2.08 -23.53
C LEU A 189 -3.41 -2.22 -23.49
N ALA A 190 -2.80 -2.57 -24.61
CA ALA A 190 -1.34 -2.48 -24.79
C ALA A 190 -0.99 -2.17 -26.25
N ASP A 191 -0.14 -1.16 -26.48
CA ASP A 191 0.40 -0.83 -27.80
C ASP A 191 1.93 -0.78 -27.71
N SER A 192 2.60 -1.52 -28.60
CA SER A 192 4.08 -1.59 -28.60
C SER A 192 4.77 -0.33 -29.13
N SER A 193 4.00 0.62 -29.67
CA SER A 193 4.45 1.94 -30.10
C SER A 193 4.06 3.06 -29.14
N ASN A 194 3.14 2.80 -28.19
CA ASN A 194 2.73 3.73 -27.15
C ASN A 194 2.33 2.99 -25.86
N PRO A 195 3.22 2.88 -24.84
CA PRO A 195 2.86 2.28 -23.56
C PRO A 195 1.95 3.17 -22.70
N PHE A 196 1.77 4.45 -23.06
CA PHE A 196 1.01 5.45 -22.30
C PHE A 196 -0.45 5.57 -22.78
N LEU A 197 -1.14 4.44 -22.94
CA LEU A 197 -2.58 4.41 -23.22
C LEU A 197 -3.39 4.34 -21.93
N ASP A 198 -4.28 5.31 -21.71
CA ASP A 198 -5.11 5.44 -20.50
C ASP A 198 -6.56 4.94 -20.66
N GLY A 199 -6.95 4.49 -21.87
CA GLY A 199 -8.33 4.10 -22.17
C GLY A 199 -8.77 2.74 -21.64
N ALA A 200 -7.99 2.05 -20.80
CA ALA A 200 -8.35 0.75 -20.23
C ALA A 200 -9.34 0.93 -19.06
N LYS A 201 -10.17 -0.09 -18.79
CA LYS A 201 -11.10 -0.10 -17.64
C LYS A 201 -11.01 -1.43 -16.88
N PRO A 202 -10.90 -1.42 -15.54
CA PRO A 202 -10.78 -2.65 -14.76
C PRO A 202 -12.13 -3.36 -14.60
N ASN A 203 -13.23 -2.61 -14.71
CA ASN A 203 -14.61 -3.09 -14.62
C ASN A 203 -15.56 -2.08 -15.28
N SER A 204 -16.83 -2.42 -15.44
CA SER A 204 -17.82 -1.61 -16.16
C SER A 204 -18.37 -0.40 -15.40
N TRP A 205 -17.99 -0.19 -14.14
CA TRP A 205 -18.45 0.94 -13.30
C TRP A 205 -17.36 1.91 -12.90
N THR A 206 -16.10 1.65 -13.29
CA THR A 206 -14.95 2.49 -13.02
C THR A 206 -14.61 3.34 -14.24
N PRO A 207 -14.40 4.67 -14.10
CA PRO A 207 -13.90 5.50 -15.19
C PRO A 207 -12.54 5.02 -15.71
N ALA A 208 -12.28 5.13 -17.02
CA ALA A 208 -10.94 4.93 -17.58
C ALA A 208 -9.95 5.93 -16.97
N LEU A 209 -8.65 5.70 -17.12
CA LEU A 209 -7.63 6.57 -16.51
C LEU A 209 -7.60 7.97 -17.14
N ASN A 210 -8.08 8.12 -18.38
CA ASN A 210 -8.31 9.40 -19.06
C ASN A 210 -9.71 10.00 -18.85
N GLU A 211 -10.53 9.43 -17.97
CA GLU A 211 -11.82 9.96 -17.53
C GLU A 211 -11.67 10.46 -16.07
N SER A 212 -12.33 11.58 -15.71
CA SER A 212 -12.24 12.15 -14.36
C SER A 212 -12.77 11.18 -13.29
N TRP A 213 -12.08 11.14 -12.15
CA TRP A 213 -12.52 10.42 -10.94
C TRP A 213 -13.31 11.38 -10.04
N ASN A 214 -14.58 11.06 -9.79
CA ASN A 214 -15.53 11.95 -9.13
C ASN A 214 -15.50 11.70 -7.61
N TRP A 215 -14.49 12.24 -6.93
CA TRP A 215 -14.29 12.09 -5.49
C TRP A 215 -15.57 12.39 -4.69
N GLY A 216 -15.93 11.45 -3.79
CA GLY A 216 -17.18 11.48 -3.04
C GLY A 216 -18.29 10.62 -3.66
N THR A 217 -18.32 10.51 -4.99
CA THR A 217 -19.29 9.69 -5.76
C THR A 217 -18.68 8.36 -6.21
N ASP A 218 -17.55 8.38 -6.92
CA ASP A 218 -16.82 7.17 -7.33
C ASP A 218 -16.16 6.51 -6.11
N LYS A 219 -16.17 5.17 -6.07
CA LYS A 219 -15.77 4.37 -4.90
C LYS A 219 -14.49 3.57 -5.10
N ILE A 220 -13.54 3.76 -4.19
CA ILE A 220 -12.27 3.03 -4.12
C ILE A 220 -12.49 1.64 -3.52
N TYR A 221 -12.31 0.62 -4.36
CA TYR A 221 -12.19 -0.78 -3.98
C TYR A 221 -10.77 -1.23 -4.32
N GLY A 222 -9.86 -1.08 -3.35
CA GLY A 222 -8.43 -1.27 -3.56
C GLY A 222 -7.83 -2.39 -2.71
N VAL A 223 -6.60 -2.77 -3.09
CA VAL A 223 -5.72 -3.60 -2.25
C VAL A 223 -4.37 -2.92 -2.11
N ASN A 224 -3.73 -3.11 -0.96
CA ASN A 224 -2.32 -2.81 -0.81
C ASN A 224 -1.48 -3.86 -1.56
N LEU A 225 -0.35 -3.44 -2.10
CA LEU A 225 0.73 -4.30 -2.59
C LEU A 225 1.87 -4.39 -1.56
N GLY A 226 1.48 -4.49 -0.29
CA GLY A 226 2.38 -4.61 0.85
C GLY A 226 3.28 -5.84 0.72
N GLY A 227 4.54 -5.70 1.13
CA GLY A 227 5.56 -6.74 0.97
C GLY A 227 6.24 -6.76 -0.40
N CYS A 228 5.85 -5.90 -1.36
CA CYS A 228 6.58 -5.72 -2.62
C CYS A 228 8.06 -5.40 -2.37
N TRP A 229 8.35 -4.56 -1.38
CA TRP A 229 9.70 -4.18 -0.94
C TRP A 229 10.24 -5.05 0.20
N SER A 230 9.64 -6.23 0.42
CA SER A 230 9.74 -7.05 1.64
C SER A 230 8.91 -6.51 2.82
N ARG A 231 8.47 -7.41 3.71
CA ARG A 231 7.97 -7.11 5.07
C ARG A 231 8.01 -8.41 5.85
N VAL A 232 8.55 -8.40 7.07
CA VAL A 232 8.73 -9.55 7.99
C VAL A 232 7.57 -10.56 7.95
N LEU A 233 6.35 -10.01 8.08
CA LEU A 233 5.06 -10.69 8.08
C LEU A 233 4.67 -11.33 6.73
N ILE A 234 4.88 -10.61 5.63
CA ILE A 234 4.30 -10.93 4.30
C ILE A 234 5.24 -11.83 3.50
N THR A 235 6.54 -11.64 3.71
CA THR A 235 7.63 -12.37 3.07
C THR A 235 8.43 -13.15 4.13
N PRO A 236 7.79 -13.96 5.01
CA PRO A 236 8.47 -14.60 6.14
C PRO A 236 9.60 -15.52 5.65
N ALA A 237 9.41 -16.06 4.44
CA ALA A 237 10.41 -16.71 3.60
C ALA A 237 11.82 -16.09 3.64
N LEU A 238 11.93 -14.76 3.50
CA LEU A 238 13.22 -14.05 3.50
C LEU A 238 13.83 -14.01 4.91
N PHE A 239 13.00 -13.76 5.92
CA PHE A 239 13.41 -13.62 7.32
C PHE A 239 13.70 -14.97 7.98
N GLN A 240 13.11 -16.06 7.51
CA GLN A 240 13.43 -17.43 7.94
C GLN A 240 14.84 -17.89 7.53
N ALA A 241 15.44 -17.28 6.50
CA ALA A 241 16.86 -17.48 6.18
C ALA A 241 17.80 -16.73 7.14
N TYR A 242 17.31 -15.67 7.79
CA TYR A 242 18.05 -14.82 8.72
C TYR A 242 17.24 -14.58 10.02
N PRO A 243 16.99 -15.60 10.87
CA PRO A 243 16.03 -15.50 11.99
C PRO A 243 16.36 -14.46 13.08
N SER A 244 17.54 -13.84 13.01
CA SER A 244 17.98 -12.73 13.86
C SER A 244 17.59 -11.34 13.34
N ALA A 245 17.01 -11.22 12.13
CA ALA A 245 16.61 -9.94 11.55
C ALA A 245 15.17 -9.57 11.98
N PRO A 246 14.95 -8.53 12.81
CA PRO A 246 13.61 -8.09 13.19
C PRO A 246 12.95 -7.19 12.13
N ASP A 247 13.72 -6.70 11.16
CA ASP A 247 13.40 -5.65 10.20
C ASP A 247 14.24 -5.78 8.90
N GLU A 248 13.92 -4.98 7.87
CA GLU A 248 14.64 -5.02 6.59
C GLU A 248 16.07 -4.48 6.71
N TRP A 249 16.31 -3.49 7.58
CA TRP A 249 17.65 -2.96 7.85
C TRP A 249 18.63 -4.08 8.23
N THR A 250 18.25 -4.90 9.22
CA THR A 250 19.08 -6.02 9.69
C THR A 250 19.14 -7.15 8.65
N LEU A 251 18.02 -7.42 7.95
CA LEU A 251 17.98 -8.41 6.88
C LEU A 251 18.99 -8.06 5.77
N ALA A 252 18.95 -6.82 5.29
CA ALA A 252 19.80 -6.32 4.22
C ALA A 252 21.26 -6.23 4.65
N ALA A 253 21.55 -5.86 5.91
CA ALA A 253 22.90 -5.89 6.45
C ALA A 253 23.51 -7.30 6.47
N LEU A 254 22.72 -8.32 6.87
CA LEU A 254 23.15 -9.72 6.85
C LEU A 254 23.34 -10.24 5.40
N MET A 255 22.42 -9.89 4.49
CA MET A 255 22.55 -10.22 3.07
C MET A 255 23.68 -9.46 2.34
N ARG A 256 24.11 -8.28 2.82
CA ARG A 256 25.35 -7.64 2.36
C ARG A 256 26.57 -8.42 2.84
N ALA A 257 26.57 -8.89 4.09
CA ALA A 257 27.70 -9.59 4.70
C ALA A 257 28.00 -10.96 4.05
N ASP A 258 26.99 -11.65 3.49
CA ASP A 258 27.18 -12.89 2.71
C ASP A 258 27.18 -12.68 1.18
N GLY A 259 26.94 -11.46 0.71
CA GLY A 259 26.94 -11.08 -0.71
C GLY A 259 25.69 -11.51 -1.48
N SER A 260 24.60 -11.90 -0.81
CA SER A 260 23.35 -12.32 -1.47
C SER A 260 22.37 -11.19 -1.80
N LEU A 261 22.46 -10.02 -1.14
CA LEU A 261 21.42 -8.97 -1.14
C LEU A 261 20.79 -8.69 -2.50
N GLN A 262 21.58 -8.24 -3.47
CA GLN A 262 21.08 -7.86 -4.79
C GLN A 262 20.27 -8.99 -5.43
N LYS A 263 20.89 -10.17 -5.54
CA LYS A 263 20.29 -11.37 -6.14
C LYS A 263 19.02 -11.80 -5.42
N THR A 264 18.98 -11.72 -4.09
CA THR A 264 17.82 -12.16 -3.30
C THR A 264 16.64 -11.20 -3.45
N MET A 265 16.89 -9.88 -3.43
CA MET A 265 15.82 -8.89 -3.57
C MET A 265 15.34 -8.76 -5.03
N GLU A 266 16.24 -8.81 -6.03
CA GLU A 266 15.85 -8.88 -7.45
C GLU A 266 14.94 -10.08 -7.72
N ALA A 267 15.31 -11.28 -7.22
CA ALA A 267 14.48 -12.47 -7.36
C ALA A 267 13.11 -12.34 -6.65
N HIS A 268 13.04 -11.60 -5.54
CA HIS A 268 11.78 -11.27 -4.87
C HIS A 268 10.94 -10.30 -5.71
N TYR A 269 11.51 -9.20 -6.20
CA TYR A 269 10.82 -8.21 -7.03
C TYR A 269 10.36 -8.76 -8.39
N ASP A 270 11.04 -9.77 -8.93
CA ASP A 270 10.66 -10.48 -10.16
C ASP A 270 9.62 -11.59 -9.98
N THR A 271 9.36 -12.06 -8.76
CA THR A 271 8.44 -13.19 -8.54
C THR A 271 7.30 -12.92 -7.57
N PHE A 272 7.37 -11.87 -6.74
CA PHE A 272 6.32 -11.59 -5.76
C PHE A 272 5.10 -10.90 -6.39
N ILE A 273 5.22 -9.68 -6.93
CA ILE A 273 4.12 -9.06 -7.70
C ILE A 273 4.41 -9.19 -9.19
N THR A 274 3.51 -9.87 -9.89
CA THR A 274 3.61 -10.15 -11.33
C THR A 274 2.52 -9.42 -12.12
N GLU A 275 2.63 -9.38 -13.45
CA GLU A 275 1.54 -8.87 -14.30
C GLU A 275 0.21 -9.63 -14.06
N GLN A 276 0.30 -10.93 -13.78
CA GLN A 276 -0.88 -11.76 -13.52
C GLN A 276 -1.59 -11.37 -12.22
N ASP A 277 -0.86 -10.91 -11.19
CA ASP A 277 -1.46 -10.38 -9.96
C ASP A 277 -2.27 -9.11 -10.24
N ILE A 278 -1.70 -8.15 -10.97
CA ILE A 278 -2.38 -6.90 -11.33
C ILE A 278 -3.61 -7.16 -12.21
N ALA A 279 -3.51 -8.15 -13.10
CA ALA A 279 -4.64 -8.61 -13.91
C ALA A 279 -5.73 -9.31 -13.07
N GLN A 280 -5.36 -10.09 -12.04
CA GLN A 280 -6.29 -10.72 -11.11
C GLN A 280 -6.99 -9.70 -10.19
N ILE A 281 -6.30 -8.64 -9.78
CA ILE A 281 -6.88 -7.53 -8.99
C ILE A 281 -8.04 -6.89 -9.77
N ALA A 282 -7.82 -6.48 -11.01
CA ALA A 282 -8.90 -5.99 -11.89
C ALA A 282 -9.98 -7.06 -12.13
N GLY A 283 -9.57 -8.33 -12.29
CA GLY A 283 -10.47 -9.47 -12.43
C GLY A 283 -11.41 -9.71 -11.25
N ALA A 284 -11.00 -9.34 -10.04
CA ALA A 284 -11.79 -9.38 -8.80
C ALA A 284 -12.75 -8.18 -8.63
N GLY A 285 -12.86 -7.30 -9.64
CA GLY A 285 -13.73 -6.12 -9.60
C GLY A 285 -13.14 -4.93 -8.82
N LEU A 286 -11.89 -5.05 -8.35
CA LEU A 286 -11.15 -3.95 -7.75
C LEU A 286 -10.77 -2.91 -8.82
N ASN A 287 -10.53 -1.67 -8.38
CA ASN A 287 -10.25 -0.54 -9.28
C ASN A 287 -9.03 0.32 -8.89
N TRP A 288 -8.43 0.07 -7.73
CA TRP A 288 -7.23 0.75 -7.26
C TRP A 288 -6.19 -0.22 -6.67
N VAL A 289 -4.94 0.22 -6.61
CA VAL A 289 -3.88 -0.38 -5.79
C VAL A 289 -3.19 0.69 -4.94
N ARG A 290 -2.92 0.39 -3.66
CA ARG A 290 -2.00 1.18 -2.84
C ARG A 290 -0.62 0.54 -2.93
N VAL A 291 0.39 1.34 -3.24
CA VAL A 291 1.76 0.90 -3.52
C VAL A 291 2.69 1.53 -2.48
N PRO A 292 2.89 0.88 -1.33
CA PRO A 292 3.99 1.20 -0.44
C PRO A 292 5.31 1.20 -1.21
N ILE A 293 6.07 2.29 -1.10
CA ILE A 293 7.43 2.44 -1.60
C ILE A 293 8.33 2.96 -0.47
N PRO A 294 9.56 2.45 -0.32
CA PRO A 294 10.50 3.00 0.64
C PRO A 294 11.35 4.11 0.01
N PHE A 295 11.88 5.02 0.82
CA PHE A 295 12.78 6.06 0.31
C PHE A 295 14.04 5.49 -0.37
N TRP A 296 14.52 4.32 0.08
CA TRP A 296 15.70 3.66 -0.49
C TRP A 296 15.47 3.08 -1.90
N ALA A 297 14.24 3.13 -2.43
CA ALA A 297 14.01 2.93 -3.86
C ALA A 297 14.48 4.11 -4.73
N ILE A 298 14.76 5.28 -4.12
CA ILE A 298 15.31 6.48 -4.76
C ILE A 298 16.84 6.54 -4.59
N ASN A 299 17.36 6.56 -3.36
CA ASN A 299 18.79 6.39 -3.04
C ASN A 299 19.02 5.99 -1.57
N THR A 300 20.22 5.54 -1.25
CA THR A 300 20.73 5.31 0.11
C THR A 300 21.99 6.14 0.37
N TRP A 301 22.26 6.43 1.64
CA TRP A 301 23.46 7.15 2.06
C TRP A 301 24.50 6.20 2.69
N SER A 302 25.75 6.30 2.22
CA SER A 302 26.89 5.52 2.75
C SER A 302 27.46 6.03 4.06
N ASP A 303 27.02 7.21 4.50
CA ASP A 303 27.32 7.83 5.80
C ASP A 303 26.06 8.58 6.26
N VAL A 304 25.48 8.16 7.38
CA VAL A 304 24.36 8.82 8.07
C VAL A 304 24.73 9.20 9.50
N GLY A 305 26.01 9.52 9.74
CA GLY A 305 26.57 9.80 11.05
C GLY A 305 27.28 8.60 11.68
N THR A 306 27.77 8.78 12.90
CA THR A 306 28.53 7.76 13.64
C THR A 306 27.77 7.18 14.82
N ASP A 307 27.93 5.88 15.05
CA ASP A 307 27.40 5.17 16.22
C ASP A 307 28.15 5.54 17.52
N ALA A 308 27.70 4.97 18.65
CA ALA A 308 28.30 5.18 19.97
C ALA A 308 29.75 4.64 20.11
N THR A 309 30.28 3.93 19.12
CA THR A 309 31.68 3.49 19.04
C THR A 309 32.55 4.41 18.18
N GLY A 310 31.93 5.35 17.46
CA GLY A 310 32.58 6.21 16.47
C GLY A 310 32.70 5.57 15.08
N ALA A 311 31.98 4.48 14.80
CA ALA A 311 31.94 3.87 13.48
C ALA A 311 30.87 4.55 12.60
N THR A 312 31.19 4.82 11.34
CA THR A 312 30.23 5.34 10.35
C THR A 312 29.08 4.35 10.15
N VAL A 313 27.86 4.83 10.30
CA VAL A 313 26.62 4.11 9.98
C VAL A 313 26.33 4.33 8.49
N ALA A 314 26.07 3.24 7.78
CA ALA A 314 25.72 3.24 6.36
C ALA A 314 24.39 2.53 6.16
N GLU A 315 23.52 3.06 5.30
CA GLU A 315 22.21 2.46 5.05
C GLU A 315 22.35 1.13 4.30
N PRO A 316 21.78 0.01 4.80
CA PRO A 316 22.10 -1.35 4.36
C PRO A 316 21.26 -1.87 3.19
N PHE A 317 20.23 -1.12 2.78
CA PHE A 317 19.24 -1.55 1.79
C PHE A 317 19.82 -1.79 0.38
N LEU A 318 19.03 -2.38 -0.53
CA LEU A 318 19.47 -2.52 -1.93
C LEU A 318 19.33 -1.20 -2.68
N ASP A 319 20.47 -0.59 -2.98
CA ASP A 319 20.62 0.57 -3.86
C ASP A 319 21.41 0.17 -5.11
N TYR A 320 21.14 0.86 -6.21
CA TYR A 320 21.80 0.68 -7.50
C TYR A 320 22.79 1.83 -7.83
N GLY A 321 22.91 2.83 -6.94
CA GLY A 321 23.89 3.90 -7.05
C GLY A 321 23.53 4.98 -8.07
N GLY A 322 22.25 5.07 -8.44
CA GLY A 322 21.74 5.99 -9.45
C GLY A 322 20.28 5.73 -9.77
N VAL A 323 19.60 6.74 -10.31
CA VAL A 323 18.14 6.78 -10.47
C VAL A 323 17.71 6.64 -11.95
N GLU A 324 18.51 5.92 -12.75
CA GLU A 324 18.23 5.66 -14.16
C GLU A 324 17.21 4.53 -14.34
N VAL A 325 16.14 4.80 -15.12
CA VAL A 325 15.09 3.84 -15.46
C VAL A 325 15.14 3.57 -16.97
N SER A 326 15.72 2.45 -17.40
CA SER A 326 15.88 2.21 -18.85
C SER A 326 14.57 1.78 -19.55
N VAL A 327 14.28 2.39 -20.70
CA VAL A 327 13.12 2.05 -21.56
C VAL A 327 13.60 1.56 -22.93
N LEU A 328 13.37 0.28 -23.22
CA LEU A 328 13.79 -0.33 -24.48
C LEU A 328 12.61 -0.54 -25.43
N PHE A 329 12.53 0.33 -26.46
CA PHE A 329 11.65 0.13 -27.60
C PHE A 329 12.28 -0.91 -28.54
N LEU A 330 11.71 -2.12 -28.59
CA LEU A 330 12.24 -3.21 -29.43
C LEU A 330 11.70 -3.11 -30.87
N PRO A 331 12.53 -3.40 -31.90
CA PRO A 331 12.06 -3.42 -33.28
C PRO A 331 10.94 -4.44 -33.51
N SER A 332 9.95 -4.07 -34.32
CA SER A 332 8.88 -4.96 -34.78
C SER A 332 9.47 -6.23 -35.41
N GLY A 333 9.20 -7.39 -34.81
CA GLY A 333 9.74 -8.69 -35.26
C GLY A 333 10.86 -9.27 -34.40
N CYS A 334 11.45 -8.52 -33.45
CA CYS A 334 12.42 -9.09 -32.51
C CYS A 334 11.73 -9.82 -31.35
N THR A 335 12.47 -10.67 -30.64
CA THR A 335 12.15 -11.13 -29.27
C THR A 335 13.25 -10.67 -28.32
N ILE A 336 12.96 -10.55 -27.02
CA ILE A 336 13.97 -10.20 -25.99
C ILE A 336 15.22 -11.08 -26.15
N ARG A 337 15.01 -12.40 -26.26
CA ARG A 337 16.09 -13.40 -26.35
C ARG A 337 16.98 -13.21 -27.59
N ALA A 338 16.44 -12.69 -28.70
CA ALA A 338 17.20 -12.40 -29.92
C ALA A 338 17.93 -11.04 -29.86
N CYS A 339 17.28 -10.00 -29.34
CA CYS A 339 17.87 -8.66 -29.29
C CYS A 339 18.93 -8.52 -28.17
N CYS A 340 18.66 -9.03 -26.95
CA CYS A 340 19.60 -8.92 -25.82
C CYS A 340 20.88 -9.75 -26.01
N ALA A 341 20.85 -10.81 -26.83
CA ALA A 341 22.03 -11.61 -27.17
C ALA A 341 23.07 -10.85 -28.03
N GLY A 342 22.67 -9.78 -28.72
CA GLY A 342 23.57 -8.93 -29.50
C GLY A 342 24.13 -7.73 -28.71
N LEU A 343 23.34 -7.17 -27.79
CA LEU A 343 23.65 -5.90 -27.10
C LEU A 343 24.74 -6.03 -26.02
N PHE A 344 24.88 -7.21 -25.38
CA PHE A 344 25.74 -7.38 -24.20
C PHE A 344 26.82 -8.44 -24.42
N GLY A 345 28.03 -7.99 -24.75
CA GLY A 345 29.18 -8.84 -25.05
C GLY A 345 29.70 -9.63 -23.85
N SER A 346 29.18 -10.85 -23.64
CA SER A 346 29.74 -11.94 -22.80
C SER A 346 29.91 -11.71 -21.28
N ALA A 347 29.77 -10.49 -20.76
CA ALA A 347 29.93 -10.18 -19.33
C ALA A 347 28.68 -10.50 -18.48
N GLY A 348 27.47 -10.26 -19.02
CA GLY A 348 26.21 -10.53 -18.32
C GLY A 348 25.82 -12.02 -18.37
N ARG A 349 26.04 -12.76 -17.27
CA ARG A 349 25.78 -14.21 -17.20
C ARG A 349 24.30 -14.56 -16.96
N TRP A 350 23.47 -14.43 -17.99
CA TRP A 350 22.22 -15.18 -18.05
C TRP A 350 22.54 -16.69 -18.14
N ARG A 351 22.07 -17.49 -17.18
CA ARG A 351 22.14 -18.96 -17.30
C ARG A 351 21.01 -19.45 -18.19
N ALA A 352 21.35 -19.90 -19.40
CA ALA A 352 20.40 -20.60 -20.25
C ALA A 352 20.01 -21.95 -19.63
N GLY A 353 18.79 -22.04 -19.11
CA GLY A 353 18.10 -23.29 -18.81
C GLY A 353 17.38 -23.84 -20.05
N GLU A 354 17.18 -25.15 -20.07
CA GLU A 354 16.69 -25.94 -21.20
C GLU A 354 15.28 -25.54 -21.65
N ILE A 355 15.15 -25.09 -22.90
CA ILE A 355 13.90 -25.13 -23.69
C ILE A 355 14.32 -25.59 -25.08
N ASP A 356 13.78 -26.74 -25.52
CA ASP A 356 14.12 -27.35 -26.81
C ASP A 356 13.65 -26.52 -28.01
N ALA A 357 14.41 -26.58 -29.10
CA ALA A 357 14.14 -25.81 -30.32
C ALA A 357 13.11 -26.53 -31.21
N GLY A 358 11.81 -26.39 -30.89
CA GLY A 358 10.70 -26.96 -31.67
C GLY A 358 9.45 -26.08 -31.72
N ASP A 359 9.14 -25.58 -32.92
CA ASP A 359 7.81 -25.20 -33.44
C ASP A 359 6.82 -24.42 -32.55
N VAL A 360 7.06 -23.11 -32.36
CA VAL A 360 5.98 -22.10 -32.42
C VAL A 360 6.44 -20.83 -33.14
N LEU A 361 5.83 -20.52 -34.30
CA LEU A 361 5.91 -19.19 -34.92
C LEU A 361 4.88 -18.26 -34.25
N ALA A 362 5.21 -17.78 -33.05
CA ALA A 362 4.36 -16.85 -32.31
C ALA A 362 4.38 -15.44 -32.94
N PRO A 363 3.25 -14.71 -32.99
CA PRO A 363 3.23 -13.33 -33.46
C PRO A 363 4.05 -12.43 -32.52
N THR A 364 4.93 -11.62 -33.09
CA THR A 364 6.00 -10.93 -32.37
C THR A 364 5.52 -9.67 -31.66
N TYR A 365 5.46 -9.71 -30.33
CA TYR A 365 5.31 -8.53 -29.48
C TYR A 365 6.33 -8.58 -28.34
N PRO A 366 7.21 -7.58 -28.25
CA PRO A 366 7.79 -7.24 -26.96
C PRO A 366 7.90 -5.72 -26.77
N CYS A 367 7.09 -5.16 -25.88
CA CYS A 367 7.57 -4.05 -25.07
C CYS A 367 8.20 -4.66 -23.82
N ALA A 368 9.52 -4.82 -23.87
CA ALA A 368 10.29 -5.09 -22.68
C ALA A 368 10.86 -3.77 -22.21
N PHE A 369 10.34 -3.22 -21.12
CA PHE A 369 11.20 -2.38 -20.30
C PHE A 369 12.37 -3.29 -19.88
N GLN A 370 13.59 -3.00 -20.34
CA GLN A 370 14.78 -3.72 -19.88
C GLN A 370 15.31 -2.95 -18.66
N MET A 371 15.30 -3.62 -17.52
CA MET A 371 15.16 -2.94 -16.23
C MET A 371 16.32 -3.20 -15.27
N HIS A 372 16.86 -2.12 -14.72
CA HIS A 372 17.87 -2.07 -13.66
C HIS A 372 17.45 -0.95 -12.69
N GLY A 373 17.65 -1.09 -11.38
CA GLY A 373 17.24 -0.08 -10.38
C GLY A 373 16.05 -0.48 -9.50
N GLY A 374 15.96 0.08 -8.29
CA GLY A 374 14.83 -0.10 -7.37
C GLY A 374 13.57 0.59 -7.91
N ALA A 375 13.66 1.90 -8.15
CA ALA A 375 12.70 2.72 -8.90
C ALA A 375 12.06 2.02 -10.11
N THR A 376 12.85 1.22 -10.81
CA THR A 376 12.47 0.60 -12.07
C THR A 376 11.43 -0.51 -11.91
N TYR A 377 11.43 -1.27 -10.81
CA TYR A 377 10.35 -2.22 -10.51
C TYR A 377 9.02 -1.50 -10.18
N ILE A 378 9.08 -0.28 -9.61
CA ILE A 378 7.89 0.58 -9.40
C ILE A 378 7.27 0.97 -10.74
N VAL A 379 8.09 1.42 -11.70
CA VAL A 379 7.62 1.80 -13.05
C VAL A 379 6.99 0.61 -13.79
N ARG A 380 7.51 -0.61 -13.60
CA ARG A 380 6.91 -1.83 -14.16
C ARG A 380 5.48 -2.05 -13.66
N LEU A 381 5.28 -1.86 -12.36
CA LEU A 381 4.00 -1.98 -11.69
C LEU A 381 3.01 -0.91 -12.19
N PHE A 382 3.44 0.35 -12.36
CA PHE A 382 2.63 1.40 -12.95
C PHE A 382 2.19 1.09 -14.39
N GLY A 383 3.10 0.54 -15.21
CA GLY A 383 2.77 0.07 -16.57
C GLY A 383 1.72 -1.05 -16.59
N TRP A 384 1.78 -1.98 -15.63
CA TRP A 384 0.74 -3.00 -15.45
C TRP A 384 -0.58 -2.40 -14.96
N ALA A 385 -0.57 -1.51 -13.96
CA ALA A 385 -1.77 -0.85 -13.47
C ALA A 385 -2.50 -0.10 -14.60
N ARG A 386 -1.74 0.69 -15.38
CA ARG A 386 -2.19 1.36 -16.62
C ARG A 386 -2.83 0.38 -17.61
N LYS A 387 -2.15 -0.72 -17.94
CA LYS A 387 -2.64 -1.76 -18.88
C LYS A 387 -4.01 -2.32 -18.50
N TYR A 388 -4.31 -2.45 -17.21
CA TYR A 388 -5.59 -2.99 -16.70
C TYR A 388 -6.57 -1.91 -16.20
N GLY A 389 -6.25 -0.62 -16.35
CA GLY A 389 -7.11 0.51 -15.96
C GLY A 389 -7.18 0.79 -14.44
N LEU A 390 -6.25 0.24 -13.66
CA LEU A 390 -6.19 0.44 -12.20
C LEU A 390 -5.50 1.75 -11.86
N ARG A 391 -6.09 2.53 -10.93
CA ARG A 391 -5.47 3.73 -10.36
C ARG A 391 -4.53 3.38 -9.21
N VAL A 392 -3.54 4.24 -8.96
CA VAL A 392 -2.50 4.05 -7.96
C VAL A 392 -2.61 5.12 -6.87
N ASN A 393 -2.68 4.67 -5.62
CA ASN A 393 -2.25 5.44 -4.46
C ASN A 393 -0.78 5.09 -4.21
N LEU A 394 0.14 5.99 -4.52
CA LEU A 394 1.56 5.80 -4.22
C LEU A 394 1.79 6.19 -2.76
N ASP A 395 2.51 5.40 -1.99
CA ASP A 395 2.63 5.60 -0.54
C ASP A 395 4.10 5.57 -0.11
N LEU A 396 4.63 6.70 0.36
CA LEU A 396 5.99 6.77 0.91
C LEU A 396 5.99 6.17 2.33
N HIS A 397 6.21 4.87 2.36
CA HIS A 397 5.95 4.01 3.52
C HIS A 397 7.01 4.15 4.62
N THR A 398 8.16 4.73 4.30
CA THR A 398 9.34 4.79 5.18
C THR A 398 10.01 6.16 5.13
N ALA A 399 10.46 6.65 6.30
CA ALA A 399 11.20 7.89 6.44
C ALA A 399 12.64 7.62 6.96
N PRO A 400 13.63 8.45 6.60
CA PRO A 400 14.94 8.49 7.25
C PRO A 400 14.81 8.63 8.76
N GLY A 401 15.54 7.81 9.52
CA GLY A 401 15.44 7.78 10.99
C GLY A 401 14.17 7.10 11.53
N SER A 402 13.26 6.63 10.69
CA SER A 402 11.93 6.12 11.01
C SER A 402 10.95 7.15 11.60
N GLN A 403 9.71 7.10 11.12
CA GLN A 403 8.57 7.90 11.56
C GLN A 403 7.70 7.21 12.65
N ASN A 404 7.91 5.92 12.92
CA ASN A 404 7.11 5.16 13.90
C ASN A 404 7.89 4.10 14.72
N GLY A 405 9.16 3.86 14.42
CA GLY A 405 9.98 2.86 15.09
C GLY A 405 9.59 1.41 14.80
N TYR A 406 8.62 1.16 13.90
CA TYR A 406 8.09 -0.17 13.59
C TYR A 406 8.87 -0.84 12.44
N ASN A 407 8.91 -2.16 12.40
CA ASN A 407 9.75 -2.92 11.46
C ASN A 407 9.47 -2.65 9.95
N HIS A 408 8.28 -2.15 9.61
CA HIS A 408 7.89 -1.82 8.23
C HIS A 408 8.21 -0.39 7.81
N SER A 409 8.71 0.46 8.72
CA SER A 409 9.46 1.67 8.33
C SER A 409 10.90 1.36 7.87
N GLY A 410 11.26 0.08 7.74
CA GLY A 410 12.60 -0.40 7.35
C GLY A 410 13.52 -0.77 8.52
N LYS A 411 13.48 0.00 9.62
CA LYS A 411 14.28 -0.24 10.83
C LYS A 411 13.41 -0.13 12.08
N LEU A 412 13.44 -1.17 12.91
CA LEU A 412 12.82 -1.21 14.22
C LEU A 412 13.66 -0.40 15.23
N GLY A 413 13.04 0.40 16.10
CA GLY A 413 13.74 1.13 17.16
C GLY A 413 13.14 2.49 17.49
N GLU A 414 13.99 3.50 17.64
CA GLU A 414 13.61 4.88 17.95
C GLU A 414 13.08 5.63 16.72
N VAL A 415 12.07 6.49 16.92
CA VAL A 415 11.65 7.50 15.93
C VAL A 415 12.68 8.63 15.92
N ASN A 416 13.35 8.83 14.79
CA ASN A 416 14.31 9.93 14.58
C ASN A 416 13.90 10.86 13.41
N PHE A 417 12.78 10.60 12.73
CA PHE A 417 12.12 11.58 11.84
C PHE A 417 11.35 12.60 12.68
N LEU A 418 11.62 13.91 12.51
CA LEU A 418 11.01 15.03 13.27
C LEU A 418 11.07 14.89 14.81
N ASN A 419 11.99 14.06 15.32
CA ASN A 419 12.15 13.77 16.74
C ASN A 419 13.63 13.56 17.05
N GLY A 420 14.10 13.99 18.23
CA GLY A 420 15.49 13.85 18.62
C GLY A 420 16.45 14.78 17.88
N VAL A 421 17.76 14.61 18.13
CA VAL A 421 18.80 15.53 17.61
C VAL A 421 18.86 15.54 16.08
N MET A 422 18.65 14.39 15.42
CA MET A 422 18.65 14.32 13.95
C MET A 422 17.27 14.58 13.32
N GLY A 423 16.28 15.01 14.11
CA GLY A 423 14.89 15.18 13.67
C GLY A 423 14.70 16.12 12.48
N VAL A 424 15.48 17.21 12.40
CA VAL A 424 15.44 18.15 11.28
C VAL A 424 16.15 17.57 10.05
N ALA A 425 17.41 17.15 10.19
CA ALA A 425 18.21 16.54 9.13
C ALA A 425 17.50 15.36 8.43
N ASN A 426 16.83 14.49 9.19
CA ASN A 426 16.02 13.39 8.63
C ASN A 426 14.80 13.89 7.85
N ALA A 427 14.17 14.99 8.28
CA ALA A 427 13.04 15.59 7.58
C ALA A 427 13.47 16.36 6.32
N GLU A 428 14.66 16.97 6.30
CA GLU A 428 15.26 17.56 5.10
C GLU A 428 15.47 16.51 4.00
N ARG A 429 16.04 15.33 4.35
CA ARG A 429 16.11 14.18 3.42
C ARG A 429 14.73 13.72 2.95
N MET A 430 13.73 13.73 3.83
CA MET A 430 12.36 13.31 3.50
C MET A 430 11.70 14.26 2.48
N LEU A 431 11.90 15.57 2.61
CA LEU A 431 11.41 16.56 1.64
C LEU A 431 12.03 16.33 0.26
N ASP A 432 13.33 16.07 0.18
CA ASP A 432 13.99 15.74 -1.10
C ASP A 432 13.39 14.47 -1.75
N TYR A 433 13.12 13.39 -1.00
CA TYR A 433 12.47 12.21 -1.59
C TYR A 433 11.05 12.50 -2.08
N ILE A 434 10.26 13.24 -1.30
CA ILE A 434 8.91 13.69 -1.69
C ILE A 434 8.96 14.51 -2.98
N ARG A 435 9.92 15.43 -3.09
CA ARG A 435 10.19 16.27 -4.26
C ARG A 435 10.50 15.44 -5.50
N VAL A 436 11.48 14.52 -5.43
CA VAL A 436 11.84 13.62 -6.54
C VAL A 436 10.66 12.78 -7.02
N ILE A 437 9.83 12.28 -6.09
CA ILE A 437 8.65 11.49 -6.42
C ILE A 437 7.57 12.35 -7.09
N VAL A 438 7.31 13.56 -6.58
CA VAL A 438 6.28 14.47 -7.11
C VAL A 438 6.65 15.02 -8.49
N GLU A 439 7.91 15.40 -8.69
CA GLU A 439 8.48 15.76 -9.99
C GLU A 439 8.33 14.64 -11.02
N PHE A 440 8.42 13.39 -10.59
CA PHE A 440 8.22 12.24 -11.47
C PHE A 440 6.74 11.97 -11.78
N ILE A 441 5.86 11.85 -10.77
CA ILE A 441 4.47 11.41 -10.97
C ILE A 441 3.56 12.49 -11.59
N THR A 442 3.96 13.77 -11.55
CA THR A 442 3.18 14.89 -12.12
C THR A 442 3.29 14.96 -13.65
N GLN A 443 4.30 14.32 -14.25
CA GLN A 443 4.45 14.27 -15.71
C GLN A 443 3.20 13.65 -16.38
N PRO A 444 2.80 14.10 -17.59
CA PRO A 444 1.64 13.56 -18.31
C PRO A 444 1.66 12.04 -18.51
N GLU A 445 2.85 11.46 -18.59
CA GLU A 445 3.11 10.02 -18.68
C GLU A 445 2.69 9.21 -17.42
N TRP A 446 2.42 9.87 -16.29
CA TRP A 446 2.13 9.23 -15.00
C TRP A 446 0.90 9.78 -14.26
N ALA A 447 0.55 11.07 -14.44
CA ALA A 447 -0.50 11.74 -13.65
C ALA A 447 -1.88 11.04 -13.67
N ASN A 448 -2.31 10.49 -14.80
CA ASN A 448 -3.57 9.76 -14.94
C ASN A 448 -3.59 8.42 -14.16
N VAL A 449 -2.41 7.81 -13.96
CA VAL A 449 -2.25 6.53 -13.25
C VAL A 449 -2.13 6.75 -11.75
N ILE A 450 -1.47 7.85 -11.32
CA ILE A 450 -1.08 8.12 -9.93
C ILE A 450 -1.72 9.43 -9.44
N PRO A 451 -3.06 9.51 -9.30
CA PRO A 451 -3.75 10.71 -8.85
C PRO A 451 -3.62 10.97 -7.34
N MET A 452 -2.95 10.11 -6.57
CA MET A 452 -2.86 10.16 -5.11
C MET A 452 -1.46 9.76 -4.62
N PHE A 453 -0.89 10.54 -3.70
CA PHE A 453 0.42 10.30 -3.10
C PHE A 453 0.39 10.49 -1.58
N GLY A 454 0.52 9.39 -0.83
CA GLY A 454 0.78 9.37 0.61
C GLY A 454 2.19 9.83 0.91
N ILE A 455 2.35 10.99 1.55
CA ILE A 455 3.67 11.59 1.79
C ILE A 455 4.40 11.03 3.01
N VAL A 456 3.67 10.52 4.01
CA VAL A 456 4.23 9.79 5.17
C VAL A 456 3.21 8.77 5.70
N ASN A 457 3.55 7.48 5.65
CA ASN A 457 2.77 6.41 6.27
C ASN A 457 2.94 6.39 7.81
N GLU A 458 1.84 6.26 8.56
CA GLU A 458 1.84 5.93 10.01
C GLU A 458 2.78 6.75 10.93
N ALA A 459 2.99 8.05 10.67
CA ALA A 459 3.82 8.89 11.54
C ALA A 459 3.25 9.00 12.97
N LEU A 460 4.03 8.63 14.00
CA LEU A 460 3.57 8.60 15.40
C LEU A 460 3.41 10.02 15.98
N LEU A 461 2.18 10.54 15.99
CA LEU A 461 1.86 11.83 16.63
C LEU A 461 2.18 11.86 18.12
N SER A 462 2.07 10.72 18.82
CA SER A 462 2.42 10.57 20.24
C SER A 462 3.91 10.79 20.55
N THR A 463 4.79 10.64 19.54
CA THR A 463 6.25 10.79 19.68
C THR A 463 6.76 12.06 18.99
N ILE A 464 6.28 12.35 17.79
CA ILE A 464 6.70 13.50 16.97
C ILE A 464 6.08 14.82 17.47
N GLY A 465 4.81 14.78 17.87
CA GLY A 465 4.02 15.96 18.21
C GLY A 465 3.25 16.56 17.03
N ARG A 466 1.98 16.93 17.27
CA ARG A 466 1.08 17.49 16.24
C ARG A 466 1.59 18.80 15.61
N PRO A 467 2.16 19.77 16.33
CA PRO A 467 2.70 20.99 15.71
C PRO A 467 3.85 20.69 14.73
N GLN A 468 4.81 19.85 15.13
CA GLN A 468 5.98 19.47 14.34
C GLN A 468 5.57 18.79 13.03
N LEU A 469 4.67 17.80 13.10
CA LEU A 469 4.17 17.10 11.92
C LEU A 469 3.29 18.01 11.03
N THR A 470 2.51 18.93 11.62
CA THR A 470 1.70 19.91 10.87
C THR A 470 2.57 20.91 10.11
N SER A 471 3.66 21.39 10.70
CA SER A 471 4.66 22.23 10.01
C SER A 471 5.33 21.49 8.86
N PHE A 472 5.73 20.23 9.05
CA PHE A 472 6.28 19.41 7.96
C PHE A 472 5.27 19.17 6.83
N TYR A 473 4.01 18.86 7.16
CA TYR A 473 2.96 18.70 6.15
C TYR A 473 2.66 20.00 5.41
N LEU A 474 2.76 21.17 6.06
CA LEU A 474 2.63 22.47 5.40
C LEU A 474 3.83 22.77 4.48
N GLU A 475 5.05 22.43 4.90
CA GLU A 475 6.26 22.62 4.08
C GLU A 475 6.23 21.72 2.83
N ALA A 476 5.95 20.42 3.02
CA ALA A 476 5.77 19.48 1.92
C ALA A 476 4.62 19.90 1.00
N HIS A 477 3.53 20.43 1.55
CA HIS A 477 2.41 20.97 0.77
C HIS A 477 2.82 22.17 -0.10
N ASN A 478 3.48 23.18 0.48
CA ASN A 478 3.96 24.36 -0.25
C ASN A 478 4.88 23.95 -1.40
N MET A 479 5.84 23.06 -1.15
CA MET A 479 6.76 22.51 -2.15
C MET A 479 6.00 21.80 -3.28
N ILE A 480 5.09 20.87 -2.94
CA ILE A 480 4.30 20.13 -3.92
C ILE A 480 3.42 21.07 -4.75
N ARG A 481 2.79 22.08 -4.17
CA ARG A 481 1.94 23.03 -4.90
C ARG A 481 2.71 24.12 -5.65
N GLY A 482 3.98 24.34 -5.31
CA GLY A 482 4.93 25.06 -6.14
C GLY A 482 5.21 24.33 -7.45
N ILE A 483 5.62 23.05 -7.37
CA ILE A 483 5.92 22.19 -8.52
C ILE A 483 4.68 21.94 -9.38
N THR A 484 3.58 21.53 -8.74
CA THR A 484 2.42 20.95 -9.44
C THR A 484 1.34 21.97 -9.82
N GLY A 485 1.32 23.13 -9.17
CA GLY A 485 0.22 24.10 -9.24
C GLY A 485 -0.93 23.76 -8.27
N VAL A 486 -2.05 24.49 -8.40
CA VAL A 486 -3.24 24.35 -7.53
C VAL A 486 -4.53 24.17 -8.32
N GLY A 487 -5.49 23.45 -7.75
CA GLY A 487 -6.77 23.14 -8.36
C GLY A 487 -6.80 21.85 -9.17
N GLU A 488 -7.95 21.58 -9.80
CA GLU A 488 -8.17 20.37 -10.60
C GLU A 488 -7.12 20.20 -11.72
N GLY A 489 -6.66 18.97 -11.95
CA GLY A 489 -5.68 18.61 -12.98
C GLY A 489 -4.20 18.92 -12.67
N HIS A 490 -3.90 19.66 -11.61
CA HIS A 490 -2.55 20.16 -11.31
C HIS A 490 -1.73 19.18 -10.46
N GLY A 491 -1.52 17.95 -10.94
CA GLY A 491 -0.81 16.87 -10.22
C GLY A 491 -1.67 16.09 -9.20
N PRO A 492 -1.05 15.36 -8.25
CA PRO A 492 -1.75 14.41 -7.37
C PRO A 492 -2.43 15.07 -6.16
N PHE A 493 -3.39 14.36 -5.55
CA PHE A 493 -3.82 14.59 -4.17
C PHE A 493 -2.70 14.19 -3.19
N ILE A 494 -2.46 15.04 -2.20
CA ILE A 494 -1.58 14.72 -1.07
C ILE A 494 -2.38 13.92 -0.06
N SER A 495 -1.92 12.73 0.33
CA SER A 495 -2.52 11.94 1.40
C SER A 495 -1.66 11.98 2.66
N ILE A 496 -2.29 12.17 3.81
CA ILE A 496 -1.66 12.19 5.13
C ILE A 496 -2.31 11.16 6.05
N HIS A 497 -1.49 10.35 6.74
CA HIS A 497 -2.01 9.42 7.74
C HIS A 497 -2.49 10.18 9.00
N ASP A 498 -3.57 9.71 9.64
CA ASP A 498 -4.19 10.32 10.82
C ASP A 498 -3.33 10.29 12.11
N GLY A 499 -2.12 9.74 12.00
CA GLY A 499 -1.11 9.66 13.06
C GLY A 499 -1.55 8.87 14.30
N PHE A 500 -2.57 8.02 14.17
CA PHE A 500 -3.25 7.28 15.24
C PHE A 500 -4.02 8.16 16.25
N ASP A 501 -4.16 9.46 15.98
CA ASP A 501 -5.01 10.39 16.75
C ASP A 501 -6.50 10.30 16.31
N GLY A 502 -6.78 9.58 15.22
CA GLY A 502 -8.12 9.26 14.75
C GLY A 502 -8.79 10.36 13.95
N VAL A 503 -9.56 9.95 12.93
CA VAL A 503 -10.12 10.86 11.91
C VAL A 503 -10.94 12.08 12.38
N PRO A 504 -11.63 12.10 13.54
CA PRO A 504 -12.34 13.31 13.98
C PRO A 504 -11.40 14.45 14.39
N ASN A 505 -10.20 14.14 14.89
CA ASN A 505 -9.24 15.13 15.42
C ASN A 505 -8.49 15.92 14.32
N TRP A 506 -8.76 15.61 13.05
CA TRP A 506 -8.21 16.30 11.88
C TRP A 506 -9.18 17.30 11.22
N ALA A 507 -10.42 17.41 11.70
CA ALA A 507 -11.39 18.37 11.16
C ALA A 507 -10.83 19.80 11.15
N GLY A 508 -10.87 20.47 10.00
CA GLY A 508 -10.28 21.81 9.82
C GLY A 508 -8.74 21.85 9.77
N PHE A 509 -8.06 20.73 9.53
CA PHE A 509 -6.62 20.70 9.25
C PHE A 509 -6.25 21.57 8.04
N LEU A 510 -5.28 22.48 8.22
CA LEU A 510 -4.75 23.42 7.22
C LEU A 510 -5.83 23.95 6.23
N PRO A 511 -6.77 24.80 6.68
CA PRO A 511 -7.80 25.34 5.79
C PRO A 511 -7.15 26.03 4.58
N GLY A 512 -7.64 25.74 3.37
CA GLY A 512 -7.01 26.14 2.12
C GLY A 512 -6.04 25.12 1.47
N SER A 513 -5.81 23.95 2.07
CA SER A 513 -4.79 22.96 1.65
C SER A 513 -5.06 22.20 0.34
N ASP A 514 -4.49 22.72 -0.77
CA ASP A 514 -4.21 22.09 -2.08
C ASP A 514 -4.49 20.57 -2.20
N ARG A 515 -5.72 20.13 -2.55
CA ARG A 515 -6.14 18.72 -2.77
C ARG A 515 -5.55 17.73 -1.76
N ILE A 516 -6.21 17.63 -0.61
CA ILE A 516 -5.75 16.87 0.56
C ILE A 516 -6.68 15.67 0.87
N ILE A 517 -6.08 14.54 1.24
CA ILE A 517 -6.77 13.31 1.68
C ILE A 517 -6.31 12.96 3.11
N LEU A 518 -7.26 12.52 3.94
CA LEU A 518 -6.96 11.89 5.22
C LEU A 518 -6.99 10.37 5.07
N ASP A 519 -5.89 9.73 5.43
CA ASP A 519 -5.75 8.28 5.47
C ASP A 519 -5.85 7.77 6.91
N THR A 520 -6.54 6.66 7.13
CA THR A 520 -6.71 6.02 8.45
C THR A 520 -6.64 4.51 8.32
N HIS A 521 -6.03 3.85 9.31
CA HIS A 521 -5.71 2.42 9.28
C HIS A 521 -6.51 1.62 10.33
N PRO A 522 -7.84 1.43 10.16
CA PRO A 522 -8.69 0.75 11.14
C PRO A 522 -8.41 -0.76 11.25
N TYR A 523 -7.87 -1.17 12.41
CA TYR A 523 -7.68 -2.56 12.81
C TYR A 523 -8.21 -2.81 14.23
N PHE A 524 -8.74 -4.01 14.51
CA PHE A 524 -8.97 -4.46 15.90
C PHE A 524 -7.81 -5.32 16.43
N ALA A 525 -7.04 -5.99 15.56
CA ALA A 525 -5.90 -6.83 15.98
C ALA A 525 -4.95 -6.18 16.99
N PHE A 526 -4.74 -4.87 16.91
CA PHE A 526 -3.71 -4.15 17.66
C PHE A 526 -4.26 -3.22 18.76
N ASP A 527 -5.54 -3.33 19.14
CA ASP A 527 -6.19 -2.52 20.19
C ASP A 527 -5.82 -2.92 21.63
N GLY A 528 -4.84 -3.81 21.79
CA GLY A 528 -4.38 -4.35 23.07
C GLY A 528 -5.39 -5.29 23.77
N GLN A 529 -6.54 -5.57 23.16
CA GLN A 529 -7.55 -6.46 23.73
C GLN A 529 -7.32 -7.92 23.32
N LYS A 530 -7.99 -8.83 24.03
CA LYS A 530 -7.93 -10.27 23.77
C LYS A 530 -8.62 -10.70 22.48
N ASN A 531 -9.63 -9.94 22.05
CA ASN A 531 -10.45 -10.19 20.86
C ASN A 531 -10.85 -11.67 20.65
N ASP A 532 -11.18 -12.35 21.75
CA ASP A 532 -11.48 -13.79 21.84
C ASP A 532 -12.96 -14.13 21.66
N ALA A 533 -13.82 -13.13 21.35
CA ALA A 533 -15.22 -13.36 21.03
C ALA A 533 -15.36 -14.20 19.74
N PRO A 534 -16.23 -15.24 19.72
CA PRO A 534 -16.35 -16.13 18.56
C PRO A 534 -16.84 -15.42 17.30
N ILE A 535 -16.12 -15.60 16.19
CA ILE A 535 -16.54 -15.19 14.84
C ILE A 535 -17.40 -16.29 14.15
N ALA A 536 -17.22 -17.55 14.56
CA ALA A 536 -17.82 -18.74 13.94
C ALA A 536 -19.25 -19.06 14.45
N THR A 537 -20.11 -18.05 14.51
CA THR A 537 -21.42 -18.08 15.18
C THR A 537 -22.60 -18.53 14.31
N GLY A 538 -22.46 -18.51 12.99
CA GLY A 538 -23.53 -18.83 12.04
C GLY A 538 -23.09 -18.72 10.59
N THR A 539 -24.04 -18.80 9.66
CA THR A 539 -23.79 -18.72 8.20
C THR A 539 -24.73 -17.76 7.45
N ASP A 540 -25.72 -17.15 8.11
CA ASP A 540 -26.54 -16.09 7.53
C ASP A 540 -25.97 -14.70 7.85
N ALA A 541 -26.38 -13.69 7.07
CA ALA A 541 -25.84 -12.33 7.11
C ALA A 541 -26.08 -11.56 8.44
N LEU A 542 -26.91 -12.08 9.35
CA LEU A 542 -27.19 -11.45 10.65
C LEU A 542 -26.60 -12.23 11.83
N SER A 543 -26.32 -13.53 11.68
CA SER A 543 -25.72 -14.38 12.71
C SER A 543 -24.23 -14.68 12.52
N ALA A 544 -23.72 -14.64 11.29
CA ALA A 544 -22.31 -14.87 10.99
C ALA A 544 -21.42 -13.72 11.50
N GLY A 545 -20.26 -14.05 12.08
CA GLY A 545 -19.28 -13.07 12.54
C GLY A 545 -19.46 -12.62 13.98
N GLY A 546 -20.58 -12.94 14.62
CA GLY A 546 -20.85 -12.63 16.02
C GLY A 546 -20.97 -11.13 16.25
N ILE A 547 -20.14 -10.59 17.15
CA ILE A 547 -20.11 -9.14 17.41
C ILE A 547 -19.35 -8.36 16.33
N TRP A 548 -18.39 -9.00 15.64
CA TRP A 548 -17.35 -8.32 14.87
C TRP A 548 -17.89 -7.48 13.69
N PRO A 549 -18.83 -7.96 12.85
CA PRO A 549 -19.40 -7.15 11.77
C PRO A 549 -20.07 -5.88 12.29
N LYS A 550 -20.88 -6.01 13.35
CA LYS A 550 -21.58 -4.87 13.95
C LYS A 550 -20.61 -3.92 14.65
N GLN A 551 -19.52 -4.43 15.23
CA GLN A 551 -18.48 -3.63 15.86
C GLN A 551 -17.70 -2.79 14.84
N ALA A 552 -17.29 -3.36 13.70
CA ALA A 552 -16.68 -2.61 12.58
C ALA A 552 -17.58 -1.47 12.10
N CYS A 553 -18.84 -1.79 11.79
CA CYS A 553 -19.84 -0.79 11.39
C CYS A 553 -20.05 0.33 12.42
N THR A 554 -20.04 0.01 13.71
CA THR A 554 -20.28 0.99 14.79
C THR A 554 -19.05 1.85 15.07
N ALA A 555 -17.85 1.30 14.96
CA ALA A 555 -16.60 1.98 15.27
C ALA A 555 -16.12 2.90 14.13
N TRP A 556 -16.29 2.49 12.87
CA TRP A 556 -15.65 3.14 11.72
C TRP A 556 -16.64 3.92 10.83
N GLY A 557 -17.87 3.42 10.63
CA GLY A 557 -18.85 4.07 9.74
C GLY A 557 -19.22 5.51 10.15
N PRO A 558 -19.66 5.76 11.40
CA PRO A 558 -20.01 7.09 11.86
C PRO A 558 -18.83 8.08 11.87
N SER A 559 -17.63 7.61 12.24
CA SER A 559 -16.43 8.44 12.33
C SER A 559 -15.90 8.82 10.95
N ILE A 560 -15.91 7.89 9.98
CA ILE A 560 -15.56 8.16 8.58
C ILE A 560 -16.58 9.10 7.93
N ASN A 561 -17.90 8.91 8.11
CA ASN A 561 -18.88 9.86 7.56
C ASN A 561 -18.79 11.26 8.19
N THR A 562 -18.46 11.36 9.49
CA THR A 562 -18.21 12.65 10.15
C THR A 562 -16.95 13.31 9.60
N SER A 563 -15.85 12.55 9.47
CA SER A 563 -14.60 13.03 8.87
C SER A 563 -14.81 13.49 7.42
N ARG A 564 -15.59 12.74 6.62
CA ARG A 564 -15.93 13.15 5.26
C ARG A 564 -16.66 14.49 5.22
N THR A 565 -17.54 14.74 6.18
CA THR A 565 -18.27 16.02 6.27
C THR A 565 -17.41 17.18 6.78
N ALA A 566 -16.36 16.92 7.58
CA ALA A 566 -15.62 17.95 8.34
C ALA A 566 -14.12 18.12 7.97
N PHE A 567 -13.54 17.16 7.25
CA PHE A 567 -12.21 17.21 6.64
C PHE A 567 -12.33 17.29 5.12
N GLY A 568 -12.98 16.28 4.51
CA GLY A 568 -12.99 16.13 3.06
C GLY A 568 -12.88 14.69 2.59
N VAL A 569 -12.02 14.44 1.62
CA VAL A 569 -11.73 13.08 1.17
C VAL A 569 -11.03 12.32 2.30
N THR A 570 -11.73 11.33 2.87
CA THR A 570 -11.21 10.42 3.91
C THR A 570 -11.34 8.99 3.42
N VAL A 571 -10.25 8.22 3.50
CA VAL A 571 -10.15 6.83 3.01
C VAL A 571 -9.57 5.92 4.08
N ALA A 572 -9.84 4.61 3.97
CA ALA A 572 -9.15 3.59 4.76
C ALA A 572 -8.02 2.96 3.94
N GLY A 573 -6.82 3.55 3.96
CA GLY A 573 -5.62 3.06 3.25
C GLY A 573 -5.10 1.72 3.74
N GLU A 574 -5.49 1.30 4.95
CA GLU A 574 -5.32 -0.07 5.41
C GLU A 574 -6.48 -0.56 6.28
N PHE A 575 -6.99 -1.76 5.97
CA PHE A 575 -7.78 -2.59 6.90
C PHE A 575 -7.62 -4.06 6.50
N SER A 576 -7.96 -5.01 7.36
CA SER A 576 -7.92 -6.44 7.01
C SER A 576 -9.00 -7.23 7.75
N ASN A 577 -9.05 -8.56 7.57
CA ASN A 577 -9.87 -9.43 8.42
C ASN A 577 -9.21 -9.70 9.79
N GLY A 578 -8.10 -9.02 10.11
CA GLY A 578 -7.41 -9.01 11.38
C GLY A 578 -8.23 -8.40 12.50
N TYR A 579 -9.24 -9.14 12.95
CA TYR A 579 -9.94 -8.85 14.21
C TYR A 579 -9.11 -9.28 15.44
N ASN A 580 -8.10 -10.13 15.22
CA ASN A 580 -7.10 -10.57 16.19
C ASN A 580 -5.69 -10.56 15.57
N ASP A 581 -4.65 -10.62 16.39
CA ASP A 581 -3.24 -10.56 16.01
C ASP A 581 -2.56 -11.93 15.85
N CYS A 582 -3.32 -13.00 15.59
CA CYS A 582 -2.73 -14.27 15.20
C CYS A 582 -2.24 -14.23 13.74
N GLY A 583 -0.92 -14.34 13.59
CA GLY A 583 -0.25 -14.51 12.30
C GLY A 583 1.26 -14.68 12.52
N LEU A 584 1.93 -15.44 11.66
CA LEU A 584 3.38 -15.60 11.71
C LEU A 584 4.08 -14.23 11.58
N TYR A 585 4.84 -13.86 12.62
CA TYR A 585 5.57 -12.59 12.72
C TYR A 585 4.71 -11.31 12.57
N LEU A 586 3.39 -11.41 12.81
CA LEU A 586 2.46 -10.28 12.74
C LEU A 586 2.77 -9.17 13.74
N THR A 587 3.12 -9.55 14.97
CA THR A 587 3.65 -8.64 16.00
C THR A 587 5.19 -8.55 15.99
N GLY A 588 5.84 -8.93 14.87
CA GLY A 588 7.29 -8.99 14.68
C GLY A 588 7.91 -10.37 14.93
N VAL A 589 9.20 -10.56 14.60
CA VAL A 589 9.88 -11.88 14.69
C VAL A 589 9.86 -12.46 16.11
N ASN A 590 10.06 -11.60 17.11
CA ASN A 590 10.02 -11.94 18.54
C ASN A 590 8.74 -11.37 19.20
N GLY A 591 7.67 -11.22 18.43
CA GLY A 591 6.39 -10.66 18.88
C GLY A 591 5.56 -11.65 19.69
N THR A 592 4.95 -11.15 20.77
CA THR A 592 3.89 -11.84 21.51
C THR A 592 2.54 -11.43 20.94
N GLN A 593 1.54 -12.31 20.99
CA GLN A 593 0.16 -12.01 20.60
C GLN A 593 -0.66 -11.59 21.82
N SER A 594 -1.56 -10.62 21.64
CA SER A 594 -2.57 -10.20 22.62
C SER A 594 -3.80 -11.11 22.62
N TYR A 595 -4.05 -11.82 21.51
CA TYR A 595 -5.20 -12.72 21.36
C TYR A 595 -5.36 -13.71 22.53
N GLY A 596 -6.56 -13.72 23.12
CA GLY A 596 -6.86 -14.51 24.32
C GLY A 596 -7.14 -16.00 24.08
N GLY A 597 -7.24 -16.42 22.82
CA GLY A 597 -7.55 -17.79 22.39
C GLY A 597 -6.36 -18.53 21.80
N ASP A 598 -6.62 -19.66 21.14
CA ASP A 598 -5.61 -20.44 20.43
C ASP A 598 -5.42 -19.93 18.99
N CYS A 599 -4.19 -19.50 18.64
CA CYS A 599 -3.85 -19.09 17.28
C CYS A 599 -3.76 -20.24 16.27
N SER A 600 -3.79 -21.52 16.68
CA SER A 600 -3.60 -22.66 15.76
C SER A 600 -4.56 -22.65 14.56
N LEU A 601 -5.84 -22.32 14.79
CA LEU A 601 -6.86 -22.13 13.77
C LEU A 601 -6.50 -21.00 12.78
N TRP A 602 -5.96 -19.90 13.29
CA TRP A 602 -5.65 -18.71 12.50
C TRP A 602 -4.34 -18.83 11.72
N LEU A 603 -3.53 -19.87 11.96
CA LEU A 603 -2.32 -20.17 11.20
C LEU A 603 -2.56 -21.10 10.00
N ASP A 604 -3.76 -21.68 9.83
CA ASP A 604 -4.05 -22.61 8.74
C ASP A 604 -5.51 -22.57 8.26
N SER A 605 -5.78 -21.80 7.20
CA SER A 605 -7.14 -21.65 6.67
C SER A 605 -7.67 -22.86 5.90
N SER A 606 -6.87 -23.92 5.68
CA SER A 606 -7.39 -25.20 5.16
C SER A 606 -8.28 -25.92 6.19
N THR A 607 -8.15 -25.55 7.48
CA THR A 607 -8.95 -26.09 8.58
C THR A 607 -10.29 -25.37 8.80
N TRP A 608 -10.54 -24.26 8.11
CA TRP A 608 -11.72 -23.42 8.35
C TRP A 608 -13.00 -24.04 7.79
N ASN A 609 -14.00 -24.19 8.66
CA ASN A 609 -15.33 -24.65 8.30
C ASN A 609 -16.23 -23.49 7.83
N ASP A 610 -17.44 -23.82 7.38
CA ASP A 610 -18.37 -22.86 6.78
C ASP A 610 -18.77 -21.72 7.73
N THR A 611 -18.85 -21.95 9.04
CA THR A 611 -19.18 -20.87 10.01
C THR A 611 -18.00 -19.93 10.28
N VAL A 612 -16.74 -20.43 10.28
CA VAL A 612 -15.56 -19.56 10.30
C VAL A 612 -15.51 -18.72 9.02
N LYS A 613 -15.69 -19.35 7.84
CA LYS A 613 -15.62 -18.67 6.55
C LYS A 613 -16.72 -17.60 6.39
N ALA A 614 -17.97 -17.94 6.68
CA ALA A 614 -19.07 -16.98 6.64
C ALA A 614 -18.87 -15.84 7.66
N GLY A 615 -18.32 -16.13 8.84
CA GLY A 615 -18.03 -15.10 9.85
C GLY A 615 -16.94 -14.13 9.43
N VAL A 616 -15.84 -14.63 8.85
CA VAL A 616 -14.76 -13.82 8.27
C VAL A 616 -15.28 -13.01 7.08
N GLN A 617 -16.09 -13.59 6.20
CA GLN A 617 -16.67 -12.89 5.05
C GLN A 617 -17.65 -11.78 5.48
N GLN A 618 -18.47 -12.02 6.50
CA GLN A 618 -19.42 -11.02 6.99
C GLN A 618 -18.73 -9.91 7.80
N PHE A 619 -17.58 -10.21 8.43
CA PHE A 619 -16.69 -9.17 8.95
C PHE A 619 -16.11 -8.33 7.81
N ALA A 620 -15.57 -8.94 6.76
CA ALA A 620 -15.04 -8.24 5.58
C ALA A 620 -16.09 -7.31 4.93
N LEU A 621 -17.30 -7.82 4.68
CA LEU A 621 -18.42 -7.07 4.10
C LEU A 621 -18.82 -5.86 4.96
N ALA A 622 -18.87 -6.03 6.28
CA ALA A 622 -19.17 -4.94 7.21
C ALA A 622 -18.04 -3.90 7.29
N SER A 623 -16.78 -4.34 7.27
CA SER A 623 -15.60 -3.45 7.21
C SER A 623 -15.60 -2.59 5.94
N MET A 624 -15.88 -3.20 4.79
CA MET A 624 -15.97 -2.53 3.49
C MET A 624 -17.12 -1.51 3.41
N ASP A 625 -18.29 -1.82 3.99
CA ASP A 625 -19.45 -0.90 4.04
C ASP A 625 -19.23 0.26 5.03
N ALA A 626 -18.53 0.00 6.15
CA ALA A 626 -18.17 1.02 7.11
C ALA A 626 -17.16 2.03 6.55
N THR A 627 -16.14 1.54 5.82
CA THR A 627 -15.05 2.37 5.28
C THR A 627 -15.37 3.02 3.93
N GLN A 628 -16.15 2.33 3.08
CA GLN A 628 -16.66 2.73 1.75
C GLN A 628 -15.61 2.96 0.66
N ASP A 629 -14.52 3.65 0.98
CA ASP A 629 -13.39 3.96 0.11
C ASP A 629 -12.14 3.41 0.79
N TRP A 630 -11.64 2.27 0.31
CA TRP A 630 -10.75 1.41 1.10
C TRP A 630 -9.69 0.68 0.28
N PHE A 631 -8.60 0.33 0.97
CA PHE A 631 -7.53 -0.52 0.48
C PHE A 631 -7.27 -1.66 1.48
N PHE A 632 -7.61 -2.90 1.12
CA PHE A 632 -7.37 -4.04 2.00
C PHE A 632 -5.87 -4.36 2.11
N TRP A 633 -5.35 -4.52 3.32
CA TRP A 633 -3.99 -4.99 3.58
C TRP A 633 -3.95 -6.51 3.75
N THR A 634 -3.39 -7.28 2.83
CA THR A 634 -2.77 -6.93 1.53
C THR A 634 -3.29 -7.87 0.44
N TRP A 635 -2.96 -7.63 -0.84
CA TRP A 635 -3.35 -8.48 -1.96
C TRP A 635 -3.05 -9.96 -1.69
N LYS A 636 -1.80 -10.29 -1.32
CA LYS A 636 -1.37 -11.65 -1.02
C LYS A 636 -0.21 -11.73 -0.05
N PHE A 637 0.06 -12.96 0.39
CA PHE A 637 1.14 -13.35 1.29
C PHE A 637 1.96 -14.48 0.67
N LEU A 638 3.25 -14.56 1.02
CA LEU A 638 4.02 -15.77 0.75
C LEU A 638 3.74 -16.85 1.80
N ALA A 639 3.67 -18.10 1.35
CA ALA A 639 3.85 -19.26 2.22
C ALA A 639 5.30 -19.34 2.74
N GLN A 640 5.53 -20.15 3.77
CA GLN A 640 6.89 -20.41 4.28
C GLN A 640 7.75 -21.14 3.23
N ILE A 641 9.05 -20.83 3.18
CA ILE A 641 10.03 -21.54 2.33
C ILE A 641 11.11 -22.24 3.16
N GLY A 642 11.93 -23.07 2.51
CA GLY A 642 13.00 -23.83 3.17
C GLY A 642 12.52 -25.15 3.79
N PRO A 643 13.18 -25.67 4.84
CA PRO A 643 12.88 -26.99 5.41
C PRO A 643 11.48 -27.15 6.04
N ALA A 644 10.78 -26.03 6.27
CA ALA A 644 9.41 -25.99 6.80
C ALA A 644 8.36 -25.64 5.71
N ALA A 645 8.74 -25.65 4.42
CA ALA A 645 7.84 -25.32 3.33
C ALA A 645 6.75 -26.39 3.13
N ASP A 646 5.53 -26.06 3.53
CA ASP A 646 4.31 -26.85 3.35
C ASP A 646 3.31 -26.22 2.35
N GLY A 647 3.59 -24.99 1.90
CA GLY A 647 2.71 -24.22 1.02
C GLY A 647 1.62 -23.43 1.75
N VAL A 648 1.60 -23.43 3.09
CA VAL A 648 0.55 -22.76 3.86
C VAL A 648 0.92 -21.29 4.13
N VAL A 649 -0.01 -20.39 3.81
CA VAL A 649 0.04 -18.98 4.23
C VAL A 649 -0.31 -18.89 5.72
N ARG A 650 0.67 -18.52 6.54
CA ARG A 650 0.54 -18.46 8.02
C ARG A 650 -0.03 -17.13 8.55
N SER A 651 -0.76 -16.38 7.72
CA SER A 651 -1.48 -15.14 8.09
C SER A 651 -2.72 -14.93 7.20
N PRO A 652 -3.64 -15.91 7.10
CA PRO A 652 -4.75 -15.93 6.14
C PRO A 652 -5.80 -14.81 6.30
N LEU A 653 -5.93 -14.20 7.49
CA LEU A 653 -6.80 -13.04 7.72
C LEU A 653 -6.33 -11.76 6.97
N TRP A 654 -5.12 -11.78 6.43
CA TRP A 654 -4.43 -10.63 5.84
C TRP A 654 -4.18 -10.79 4.33
N SER A 655 -4.74 -11.82 3.69
CA SER A 655 -4.51 -12.14 2.26
C SER A 655 -5.82 -12.11 1.47
N TYR A 656 -6.01 -11.09 0.63
CA TYR A 656 -7.23 -10.91 -0.18
C TYR A 656 -7.39 -12.05 -1.21
N GLN A 657 -6.32 -12.36 -1.94
CA GLN A 657 -6.26 -13.43 -2.96
C GLN A 657 -6.66 -14.78 -2.36
N LEU A 658 -6.07 -15.16 -1.22
CA LEU A 658 -6.39 -16.42 -0.53
C LEU A 658 -7.84 -16.43 -0.01
N GLY A 659 -8.39 -15.27 0.35
CA GLY A 659 -9.78 -15.14 0.77
C GLY A 659 -10.80 -15.31 -0.35
N LEU A 660 -10.46 -14.90 -1.57
CA LEU A 660 -11.24 -15.21 -2.78
C LEU A 660 -11.17 -16.71 -3.09
N GLU A 661 -9.96 -17.28 -3.13
CA GLU A 661 -9.73 -18.70 -3.43
C GLU A 661 -10.39 -19.63 -2.41
N GLY A 662 -10.33 -19.26 -1.13
CA GLY A 662 -10.84 -20.03 -0.01
C GLY A 662 -12.34 -19.84 0.27
N GLY A 663 -12.98 -18.84 -0.33
CA GLY A 663 -14.41 -18.56 -0.16
C GLY A 663 -14.76 -17.91 1.18
N TRP A 664 -13.98 -16.92 1.63
CA TRP A 664 -14.30 -16.06 2.78
C TRP A 664 -14.14 -14.56 2.49
N MET A 665 -14.10 -14.17 1.21
CA MET A 665 -14.17 -12.78 0.75
C MET A 665 -15.28 -12.64 -0.31
N PRO A 666 -15.92 -11.47 -0.43
CA PRO A 666 -16.88 -11.23 -1.50
C PRO A 666 -16.20 -11.24 -2.87
N THR A 667 -16.77 -11.96 -3.83
CA THR A 667 -16.26 -12.01 -5.21
C THR A 667 -16.60 -10.76 -6.03
N ASP A 668 -17.54 -9.93 -5.56
CA ASP A 668 -17.84 -8.59 -6.08
C ASP A 668 -17.82 -7.62 -4.88
N PRO A 669 -16.86 -6.67 -4.80
CA PRO A 669 -16.67 -5.83 -3.61
C PRO A 669 -17.90 -4.95 -3.29
N ARG A 670 -18.77 -4.71 -4.28
CA ARG A 670 -19.98 -3.90 -4.13
C ARG A 670 -21.08 -4.58 -3.32
N THR A 671 -21.01 -5.89 -3.09
CA THR A 671 -21.97 -6.59 -2.23
C THR A 671 -21.85 -6.23 -0.75
N SER A 672 -20.82 -5.47 -0.36
CA SER A 672 -20.70 -4.85 0.96
C SER A 672 -21.82 -3.83 1.24
N VAL A 673 -22.24 -3.07 0.22
CA VAL A 673 -23.09 -1.88 0.36
C VAL A 673 -24.41 -2.19 1.08
N GLY A 674 -24.59 -1.59 2.26
CA GLY A 674 -25.76 -1.76 3.12
C GLY A 674 -25.66 -2.86 4.19
N THR A 675 -24.52 -3.55 4.32
CA THR A 675 -24.26 -4.54 5.38
C THR A 675 -24.43 -3.93 6.78
N CYS A 676 -23.91 -2.73 7.02
CA CYS A 676 -24.07 -2.02 8.28
C CYS A 676 -25.52 -1.63 8.55
N ALA A 677 -26.26 -1.22 7.51
CA ALA A 677 -27.69 -0.93 7.64
C ALA A 677 -28.49 -2.19 8.01
N ALA A 678 -28.18 -3.35 7.41
CA ALA A 678 -28.78 -4.64 7.73
C ALA A 678 -28.47 -5.13 9.16
N LEU A 679 -27.25 -4.86 9.65
CA LEU A 679 -26.85 -5.08 11.05
C LEU A 679 -27.47 -4.08 12.03
N GLY A 680 -28.32 -3.16 11.56
CA GLY A 680 -29.01 -2.15 12.38
C GLY A 680 -28.09 -1.03 12.85
N VAL A 681 -26.99 -0.75 12.14
CA VAL A 681 -26.13 0.42 12.35
C VAL A 681 -26.51 1.48 11.32
N GLN A 682 -27.28 2.47 11.77
CA GLN A 682 -27.68 3.62 10.97
C GLN A 682 -26.66 4.75 11.17
N ALA A 683 -25.56 4.72 10.43
CA ALA A 683 -24.72 5.90 10.26
C ALA A 683 -25.46 6.91 9.36
N ALA A 684 -25.36 8.21 9.65
CA ALA A 684 -25.80 9.23 8.70
C ALA A 684 -24.93 9.11 7.43
N PRO A 685 -25.48 8.81 6.25
CA PRO A 685 -24.69 8.60 5.04
C PRO A 685 -24.11 9.93 4.55
N PHE A 686 -22.87 9.91 4.09
CA PHE A 686 -22.29 11.03 3.36
C PHE A 686 -23.03 11.25 2.03
N ASP A 687 -23.39 12.49 1.69
CA ASP A 687 -24.30 12.80 0.57
C ASP A 687 -23.65 12.79 -0.83
N GLY A 688 -22.32 12.63 -0.88
CA GLY A 688 -21.55 12.44 -2.12
C GLY A 688 -20.86 13.70 -2.65
N THR A 689 -21.01 14.87 -2.02
CA THR A 689 -20.59 16.15 -2.61
C THR A 689 -19.24 16.67 -2.10
N PHE A 690 -18.24 16.78 -3.01
CA PHE A 690 -16.97 17.47 -2.75
C PHE A 690 -16.54 18.41 -3.88
N SER A 691 -16.44 19.71 -3.57
CA SER A 691 -15.62 20.76 -4.19
C SER A 691 -15.89 22.06 -3.42
N ALA A 692 -14.90 22.75 -2.87
CA ALA A 692 -13.98 23.58 -3.64
C ALA A 692 -12.56 22.98 -3.74
N TRP A 693 -12.21 22.60 -4.98
CA TRP A 693 -11.13 21.70 -5.45
C TRP A 693 -10.81 20.44 -4.63
N GLN A 694 -11.54 20.18 -3.54
CA GLN A 694 -11.60 18.94 -2.76
C GLN A 694 -10.52 18.80 -1.65
N THR A 695 -10.65 19.40 -0.46
CA THR A 695 -11.66 20.38 0.02
C THR A 695 -11.05 21.37 1.03
N GLY A 696 -10.24 22.33 0.58
CA GLY A 696 -9.70 23.40 1.44
C GLY A 696 -10.71 24.48 1.84
N GLY A 697 -12.01 24.21 1.84
CA GLY A 697 -13.05 25.22 2.05
C GLY A 697 -13.11 26.29 0.95
N ALA A 698 -13.77 27.42 1.23
CA ALA A 698 -13.79 28.56 0.31
C ALA A 698 -12.47 29.35 0.41
N GLY A 699 -11.95 29.87 -0.71
CA GLY A 699 -10.60 30.48 -0.77
C GLY A 699 -9.47 29.46 -0.97
N ALA A 700 -9.82 28.18 -1.03
CA ALA A 700 -9.08 27.06 -1.59
C ALA A 700 -8.00 27.48 -2.62
N GLY A 701 -6.72 27.26 -2.29
CA GLY A 701 -5.55 27.61 -3.10
C GLY A 701 -4.57 28.52 -2.35
N THR A 702 -4.97 29.02 -1.18
CA THR A 702 -4.14 29.76 -0.23
C THR A 702 -4.45 29.25 1.17
N ILE A 703 -3.42 28.81 1.90
CA ILE A 703 -3.55 28.35 3.29
C ILE A 703 -4.00 29.52 4.19
N ASP A 704 -4.88 29.28 5.16
CA ASP A 704 -5.34 30.30 6.09
C ASP A 704 -4.15 31.01 6.79
N PRO A 705 -4.09 32.34 6.82
CA PRO A 705 -2.98 33.08 7.41
C PRO A 705 -2.70 32.75 8.88
N THR A 706 -3.70 32.28 9.63
CA THR A 706 -3.54 31.82 11.02
C THR A 706 -2.79 30.50 11.09
N ALA A 707 -3.05 29.59 10.15
CA ALA A 707 -2.32 28.33 10.03
C ALA A 707 -0.88 28.58 9.54
N VAL A 708 -0.68 29.48 8.56
CA VAL A 708 0.67 29.90 8.13
C VAL A 708 1.43 30.54 9.29
N ALA A 709 0.82 31.43 10.07
CA ALA A 709 1.45 32.05 11.24
C ALA A 709 1.74 31.07 12.40
N SER A 710 1.04 29.93 12.46
CA SER A 710 1.22 28.91 13.50
C SER A 710 2.22 27.82 13.13
N PHE A 711 2.30 27.46 11.84
CA PHE A 711 3.02 26.27 11.37
C PHE A 711 4.00 26.54 10.22
N GLY A 712 3.87 27.66 9.50
CA GLY A 712 4.69 28.01 8.32
C GLY A 712 6.09 28.54 8.64
N THR A 713 6.64 28.19 9.80
CA THR A 713 8.07 28.38 10.11
C THR A 713 8.76 27.03 9.96
N TRP A 714 9.68 26.95 8.99
CA TRP A 714 10.50 25.77 8.75
C TRP A 714 11.97 26.05 9.11
N PRO A 715 12.67 25.17 9.87
CA PRO A 715 12.11 24.05 10.62
C PRO A 715 11.19 24.51 11.78
N PRO A 716 10.37 23.62 12.36
CA PRO A 716 9.48 23.95 13.48
C PRO A 716 10.31 24.45 14.67
N ILE A 717 9.86 25.46 15.40
CA ILE A 717 10.66 26.18 16.43
C ILE A 717 11.34 25.23 17.45
N THR A 718 10.65 24.17 17.85
CA THR A 718 11.17 23.09 18.71
C THR A 718 10.90 21.71 18.10
N ILE A 719 11.81 20.76 18.34
CA ILE A 719 11.67 19.34 17.99
C ILE A 719 11.45 18.53 19.27
N SER A 720 10.63 17.49 19.18
CA SER A 720 10.32 16.62 20.32
C SER A 720 11.58 15.90 20.84
N HIS A 721 11.61 15.69 22.16
CA HIS A 721 12.72 15.08 22.90
C HIS A 721 14.08 15.83 22.86
N VAL A 722 14.13 17.11 22.45
CA VAL A 722 15.34 17.95 22.61
C VAL A 722 15.04 19.29 23.28
N ASP A 723 15.81 19.64 24.32
CA ASP A 723 15.74 20.93 25.02
C ASP A 723 16.59 22.00 24.29
N ALA A 724 16.27 22.24 23.02
CA ALA A 724 16.94 23.22 22.16
C ALA A 724 15.99 23.75 21.07
N LEU A 725 16.31 24.93 20.51
CA LEU A 725 15.68 25.41 19.28
C LEU A 725 16.11 24.56 18.09
N ALA A 726 15.19 24.26 17.17
CA ALA A 726 15.49 23.43 16.00
C ALA A 726 16.60 24.02 15.11
N THR A 727 16.73 25.35 15.07
CA THR A 727 17.82 26.07 14.36
C THR A 727 19.21 25.87 14.96
N LEU A 728 19.33 25.13 16.07
CA LEU A 728 20.60 24.73 16.70
C LEU A 728 20.87 23.22 16.56
N LEU A 729 19.93 22.46 15.99
CA LEU A 729 20.08 21.03 15.72
C LEU A 729 20.83 20.81 14.40
N PRO A 730 21.43 19.62 14.19
CA PRO A 730 21.99 19.23 12.92
C PRO A 730 21.04 19.43 11.73
N THR A 731 21.60 20.00 10.67
CA THR A 731 20.99 20.13 9.34
C THR A 731 22.01 19.78 8.26
N TYR A 732 21.51 19.51 7.07
CA TYR A 732 22.32 19.23 5.89
C TYR A 732 22.52 20.50 5.05
N THR A 733 23.29 20.40 3.95
CA THR A 733 23.56 21.52 3.04
C THR A 733 23.10 21.19 1.62
N ALA A 734 22.40 22.12 0.99
CA ALA A 734 21.86 21.99 -0.37
C ALA A 734 22.97 22.15 -1.42
N THR A 735 23.81 21.11 -1.56
CA THR A 735 24.94 21.09 -2.50
C THR A 735 25.08 19.77 -3.29
N ALA A 736 24.20 18.80 -3.09
CA ALA A 736 24.15 17.61 -3.93
C ALA A 736 23.41 17.89 -5.25
N SER A 737 23.78 17.16 -6.30
CA SER A 737 23.09 17.19 -7.59
C SER A 737 21.65 16.66 -7.45
N ILE A 738 20.73 17.21 -8.24
CA ILE A 738 19.35 16.71 -8.36
C ILE A 738 19.36 15.22 -8.72
N ALA A 739 18.85 14.39 -7.82
CA ALA A 739 18.43 13.03 -8.12
C ALA A 739 17.13 13.10 -8.93
N SER A 740 17.06 12.46 -10.10
CA SER A 740 15.89 12.50 -10.97
C SER A 740 15.64 11.13 -11.60
N LEU A 741 14.37 10.71 -11.63
CA LEU A 741 13.90 9.41 -12.11
C LEU A 741 13.91 9.37 -13.64
N THR A 742 15.12 9.46 -14.21
CA THR A 742 15.38 9.72 -15.63
C THR A 742 15.21 8.48 -16.50
N PHE A 743 14.58 8.64 -17.66
CA PHE A 743 14.36 7.54 -18.59
C PHE A 743 15.48 7.43 -19.63
N THR A 744 16.32 6.41 -19.51
CA THR A 744 17.42 6.16 -20.46
C THR A 744 16.99 5.20 -21.57
N THR A 745 16.97 5.65 -22.82
CA THR A 745 16.87 4.75 -23.97
C THR A 745 18.21 4.05 -24.18
N PRO A 746 18.31 2.71 -24.15
CA PRO A 746 19.60 2.02 -24.31
C PRO A 746 20.28 2.38 -25.63
N SER A 747 21.52 2.89 -25.54
CA SER A 747 22.33 3.21 -26.72
C SER A 747 22.63 1.92 -27.51
N PRO A 748 22.42 1.88 -28.84
CA PRO A 748 22.48 0.65 -29.62
C PRO A 748 23.92 0.10 -29.75
N THR A 749 24.29 -0.80 -28.85
CA THR A 749 25.55 -1.55 -28.87
C THR A 749 25.52 -2.70 -29.90
N GLY A 750 25.38 -2.36 -31.18
CA GLY A 750 25.45 -3.36 -32.27
C GLY A 750 24.85 -2.90 -33.59
N SER A 751 24.80 -3.82 -34.56
CA SER A 751 24.29 -3.58 -35.92
C SER A 751 22.75 -3.60 -36.05
N LEU A 752 22.03 -3.28 -34.98
CA LEU A 752 20.58 -3.10 -35.00
C LEU A 752 20.26 -1.60 -35.21
N PRO A 753 19.26 -1.25 -36.03
CA PRO A 753 18.88 0.14 -36.23
C PRO A 753 18.33 0.74 -34.92
N ALA A 754 18.72 1.98 -34.63
CA ALA A 754 18.20 2.71 -33.47
C ALA A 754 16.68 2.88 -33.59
N VAL A 755 15.94 2.40 -32.59
CA VAL A 755 14.50 2.65 -32.49
C VAL A 755 14.31 3.98 -31.75
N THR A 756 14.04 5.04 -32.51
CA THR A 756 13.60 6.31 -31.91
C THR A 756 12.23 6.10 -31.24
N PRO A 757 12.05 6.49 -29.96
CA PRO A 757 10.73 6.48 -29.33
C PRO A 757 9.72 7.28 -30.15
N THR A 758 8.57 6.68 -30.45
CA THR A 758 7.46 7.35 -31.14
C THR A 758 6.60 8.21 -30.22
N VAL A 759 6.85 8.15 -28.90
CA VAL A 759 6.14 8.87 -27.84
C VAL A 759 7.17 9.33 -26.81
N SER A 760 6.90 10.45 -26.14
CA SER A 760 7.66 10.87 -24.95
C SER A 760 7.56 9.82 -23.85
N VAL A 761 8.60 9.72 -23.02
CA VAL A 761 8.64 8.87 -21.82
C VAL A 761 8.69 9.69 -20.53
N GLY A 762 8.69 11.02 -20.64
CA GLY A 762 9.03 11.94 -19.57
C GLY A 762 10.53 12.21 -19.48
N SER A 763 10.88 13.33 -18.87
CA SER A 763 12.24 13.71 -18.45
C SER A 763 12.67 13.00 -17.17
N GLY A 764 11.72 12.62 -16.32
CA GLY A 764 11.95 12.30 -14.90
C GLY A 764 11.90 13.52 -13.97
N TRP A 765 11.52 14.69 -14.50
CA TRP A 765 11.48 15.98 -13.79
C TRP A 765 10.51 16.96 -14.47
N PHE A 766 9.44 17.37 -13.80
CA PHE A 766 8.32 18.13 -14.34
C PHE A 766 8.58 19.64 -14.40
N ASP A 767 8.97 20.29 -13.30
CA ASP A 767 9.30 21.72 -13.33
C ASP A 767 10.76 21.94 -13.72
N ALA A 768 10.98 22.27 -15.00
CA ALA A 768 12.28 22.65 -15.52
C ALA A 768 12.84 23.98 -14.95
N GLN A 769 12.08 24.71 -14.12
CA GLN A 769 12.57 25.85 -13.36
C GLN A 769 13.09 25.46 -11.97
N ASP A 770 12.70 24.31 -11.42
CA ASP A 770 13.26 23.82 -10.16
C ASP A 770 14.67 23.27 -10.39
N THR A 771 15.66 24.14 -10.20
CA THR A 771 17.08 23.81 -10.23
C THR A 771 17.71 23.79 -8.84
N ALA A 772 16.94 23.64 -7.75
CA ALA A 772 17.49 23.65 -6.40
C ALA A 772 18.30 22.37 -6.11
N SER A 773 19.49 22.52 -5.53
CA SER A 773 20.32 21.38 -5.10
C SER A 773 19.60 20.49 -4.08
N MET A 774 19.94 19.21 -4.05
CA MET A 774 19.54 18.27 -3.00
C MET A 774 20.45 18.42 -1.76
N VAL A 775 20.00 17.95 -0.61
CA VAL A 775 20.74 18.03 0.65
C VAL A 775 21.80 16.93 0.78
N THR A 776 22.91 17.24 1.45
CA THR A 776 23.98 16.30 1.78
C THR A 776 24.67 16.69 3.08
N ALA A 777 25.40 15.76 3.70
CA ALA A 777 26.23 16.02 4.87
C ALA A 777 27.17 17.23 4.67
N VAL A 778 27.22 18.14 5.65
CA VAL A 778 28.14 19.28 5.64
C VAL A 778 29.58 18.76 5.72
N ALA A 779 30.43 19.19 4.78
CA ALA A 779 31.79 18.68 4.66
C ALA A 779 32.64 18.99 5.89
N GLY A 780 33.13 17.94 6.56
CA GLY A 780 33.95 18.04 7.79
C GLY A 780 33.14 18.03 9.10
N CYS A 781 31.80 17.94 9.04
CA CYS A 781 30.95 17.72 10.21
C CYS A 781 30.91 16.24 10.61
N THR A 782 30.60 15.97 11.87
CA THR A 782 30.37 14.61 12.40
C THR A 782 29.00 14.56 13.03
N TYR A 783 28.06 13.95 12.34
CA TYR A 783 26.69 13.75 12.79
C TYR A 783 26.61 12.52 13.71
N PRO A 784 25.75 12.50 14.75
CA PRO A 784 25.38 11.25 15.40
C PRO A 784 24.55 10.37 14.44
N ASP A 785 24.50 9.06 14.69
CA ASP A 785 23.67 8.10 13.94
C ASP A 785 22.22 8.61 13.78
N ALA A 786 21.84 8.91 12.54
CA ALA A 786 20.50 9.38 12.15
C ALA A 786 19.35 8.44 12.57
N TRP A 787 19.65 7.21 13.00
CA TRP A 787 18.70 6.17 13.41
C TRP A 787 18.77 5.81 14.90
N SER A 788 19.52 6.56 15.71
CA SER A 788 19.71 6.35 17.16
C SER A 788 20.10 7.64 17.92
N ALA A 789 19.63 8.80 17.46
CA ALA A 789 20.06 10.13 17.92
C ALA A 789 19.07 10.82 18.88
N VAL A 790 18.02 10.14 19.38
CA VAL A 790 17.01 10.79 20.24
C VAL A 790 17.63 11.37 21.53
N SER A 791 18.58 10.64 22.12
CA SER A 791 19.29 11.04 23.34
C SER A 791 20.74 11.48 23.11
N SER A 792 21.13 11.75 21.86
CA SER A 792 22.50 12.17 21.52
C SER A 792 22.83 13.59 22.03
N VAL A 793 24.12 13.91 22.12
CA VAL A 793 24.58 15.28 22.37
C VAL A 793 24.50 16.07 21.06
N VAL A 794 23.87 17.24 21.08
CA VAL A 794 23.81 18.17 19.93
C VAL A 794 25.24 18.57 19.53
N PRO A 795 25.72 18.24 18.31
CA PRO A 795 27.09 18.51 17.90
C PRO A 795 27.26 20.00 17.54
N PRO A 796 28.28 20.70 18.06
CA PRO A 796 28.32 22.17 18.10
C PRO A 796 28.57 22.89 16.77
N VAL A 797 28.63 22.18 15.63
CA VAL A 797 29.03 22.75 14.33
C VAL A 797 28.34 22.08 13.11
N CYS A 798 27.28 21.30 13.28
CA CYS A 798 26.67 20.51 12.18
C CYS A 798 25.43 21.18 11.56
N THR A 799 25.40 22.51 11.51
CA THR A 799 24.35 23.27 10.82
C THR A 799 24.80 23.67 9.42
N GLY A 800 24.01 23.28 8.42
CA GLY A 800 24.07 23.93 7.10
C GLY A 800 23.70 25.40 7.21
N ALA A 801 24.27 26.23 6.33
CA ALA A 801 23.74 27.59 6.15
C ALA A 801 22.33 27.45 5.57
N ALA A 802 21.32 27.85 6.35
CA ALA A 802 19.91 27.68 5.98
C ALA A 802 19.63 28.25 4.58
N ALA A 803 18.97 27.46 3.74
CA ALA A 803 18.41 27.95 2.50
C ALA A 803 17.36 29.04 2.81
N ALA A 804 17.32 30.09 2.00
CA ALA A 804 16.59 31.33 2.26
C ALA A 804 15.96 31.89 0.97
#